data_AF-A0A2Z3US76-F1
#
_entry.id   AF-A0A2Z3US76-F1
#
_cell.length_a   1.000
_cell.length_b   1.000
_cell.length_c   1.000
_cell.angle_alpha   90.00
_cell.angle_beta   90.00
_cell.angle_gamma   90.00
#
_symmetry.space_group_name_H-M   'P 1'
#
loop_
_entity.id
_entity.type
_entity.pdbx_description
1 polymer ?
#
loop_
_entity_poly.entity_id
_entity_poly.type
_entity_poly.pdbx_seq_one_letter_code
_entity_poly.pdbx_strand_id
1 'polypeptide(L)'
;MIRTDQSFTAAAWLRWSDKDGDYTVAEQRGTHQAPFRLGNTPDRGLVFTLTSADTADATVQGVQSDVEAPVGEWFHLAGVYDAEAKTASLYLNGVQIGTAPVGFPAWNAATVMTLGTNILGDLDETWVYQRPLSAADVTGMIASATATATLAAAPTVQKKAGPIPAATQAGGFDYQHPKLENCIASPGETGYAEYDARIQERPYSSCWSAYLYIQHYVEEEDDNGNRIKKRAFKLGSVWAALAKSVADAAIAVQNDDTLRFRATWVAHSYLGNETGTGVVNGGVTGVKPHDMKMFTRLDEFAIVDKDGRVKVPGNKLRGLYLDMLVEADAKDEGDCDTGDPGGPRDVSGWVTNSDENFLIQAEGSPTHNTICSFIPQISLHANGPGNFMNIPLYSQKVFDERGKLIGILRKGSDPGENKRWVPNFRCDWRIFGDNDPDVADRKYACVNTRAKQVFVMSESRDTDWPEVTRHIRAALNADNKGTFPPLRPGHDWTKPSYPPTRKILGNEQNKAIPGNWGAPGANNPAGAPLTRGPEVVTSAENRLHFQRIDLHMDQGAIEENHWLLANVNKPYNINTCKYYERSKYPNPDKPLVLPYRRDLSCDEYPFANSMEGAKRAKGNYSLRVVDTTQNRLHGTQIWKFFADFRVGEGNKFWVLTED
;
A
#
# COMPACT_ATOMS: atom_id res chain seq x y z
N MET A 1 12.15 -20.97 18.31
CA MET A 1 12.22 -22.07 19.30
C MET A 1 13.14 -21.61 20.40
N ILE A 2 12.70 -21.66 21.65
CA ILE A 2 13.50 -21.18 22.79
C ILE A 2 14.26 -22.33 23.46
N ARG A 3 15.36 -21.99 24.11
CA ARG A 3 16.11 -22.84 25.05
C ARG A 3 15.41 -22.82 26.39
N THR A 4 14.67 -23.88 26.68
CA THR A 4 13.91 -24.06 27.93
C THR A 4 14.75 -24.59 29.09
N ASP A 5 16.01 -24.95 28.81
CA ASP A 5 17.07 -25.25 29.78
C ASP A 5 17.91 -24.02 30.21
N GLN A 6 17.60 -22.84 29.68
CA GLN A 6 18.29 -21.56 29.98
C GLN A 6 17.30 -20.55 30.56
N SER A 7 17.78 -19.41 31.06
CA SER A 7 16.88 -18.33 31.50
C SER A 7 16.02 -17.82 30.34
N PHE A 8 14.72 -17.67 30.58
CA PHE A 8 13.75 -17.18 29.59
C PHE A 8 12.61 -16.41 30.27
N THR A 9 11.85 -15.67 29.47
CA THR A 9 10.58 -15.05 29.89
C THR A 9 9.52 -15.34 28.83
N ALA A 10 8.32 -15.72 29.26
CA ALA A 10 7.14 -15.84 28.40
C ALA A 10 6.03 -14.94 28.94
N ALA A 11 5.34 -14.21 28.08
CA ALA A 11 4.27 -13.29 28.48
C ALA A 11 3.21 -13.14 27.38
N ALA A 12 1.99 -12.80 27.74
CA ALA A 12 0.91 -12.51 26.80
C ALA A 12 -0.17 -11.59 27.41
N TRP A 13 -0.92 -10.91 26.54
CA TRP A 13 -2.22 -10.34 26.88
C TRP A 13 -3.32 -11.39 26.67
N LEU A 14 -4.26 -11.45 27.61
CA LEU A 14 -5.25 -12.51 27.72
C LEU A 14 -6.62 -11.92 28.09
N ARG A 15 -7.70 -12.49 27.56
CA ARG A 15 -9.07 -12.20 27.97
C ARG A 15 -9.89 -13.49 27.95
N TRP A 16 -9.98 -14.16 29.09
CA TRP A 16 -10.67 -15.45 29.18
C TRP A 16 -12.15 -15.31 29.49
N SER A 17 -12.92 -16.31 29.06
CA SER A 17 -14.39 -16.38 29.20
C SER A 17 -14.82 -17.01 30.53
N ASP A 18 -13.90 -17.71 31.20
CA ASP A 18 -14.02 -18.21 32.56
C ASP A 18 -12.64 -18.23 33.25
N LYS A 19 -12.63 -18.56 34.54
CA LYS A 19 -11.44 -18.69 35.39
C LYS A 19 -11.11 -20.14 35.79
N ASP A 20 -11.97 -21.09 35.44
CA ASP A 20 -11.94 -22.46 35.96
C ASP A 20 -11.30 -23.46 34.95
N GLY A 21 -11.02 -23.03 33.72
CA GLY A 21 -10.40 -23.87 32.68
C GLY A 21 -8.91 -24.17 32.88
N ASP A 22 -8.50 -25.35 32.43
CA ASP A 22 -7.11 -25.82 32.43
C ASP A 22 -6.34 -25.26 31.21
N TYR A 23 -5.90 -24.01 31.33
CA TYR A 23 -5.34 -23.21 30.23
C TYR A 23 -3.81 -23.22 30.20
N THR A 24 -3.24 -23.26 29.00
CA THR A 24 -1.80 -23.06 28.78
C THR A 24 -1.58 -22.00 27.69
N VAL A 25 -1.03 -20.87 28.10
CA VAL A 25 -0.73 -19.70 27.27
C VAL A 25 0.38 -20.02 26.27
N ALA A 26 1.47 -20.61 26.76
CA ALA A 26 2.60 -21.04 25.94
C ALA A 26 3.22 -22.31 26.54
N GLU A 27 3.56 -23.26 25.67
CA GLU A 27 4.31 -24.48 26.01
C GLU A 27 5.14 -24.95 24.81
N GLN A 28 6.25 -25.64 25.06
CA GLN A 28 7.08 -26.27 24.03
C GLN A 28 7.20 -27.76 24.41
N ARG A 29 6.27 -28.60 23.96
CA ARG A 29 6.07 -29.96 24.53
C ARG A 29 7.20 -30.92 24.18
N GLY A 30 7.71 -31.67 25.15
CA GLY A 30 8.42 -32.92 24.90
C GLY A 30 7.48 -34.04 24.45
N THR A 31 7.99 -35.26 24.48
CA THR A 31 7.29 -36.51 24.15
C THR A 31 6.21 -36.85 25.19
N HIS A 32 6.44 -36.52 26.45
CA HIS A 32 5.60 -36.86 27.60
C HIS A 32 5.21 -35.65 28.46
N GLN A 33 6.05 -34.62 28.56
CA GLN A 33 5.82 -33.45 29.41
C GLN A 33 6.19 -32.14 28.72
N ALA A 34 5.69 -31.00 29.21
CA ALA A 34 6.21 -29.68 28.84
C ALA A 34 7.30 -29.23 29.85
N PRO A 35 8.41 -28.63 29.41
CA PRO A 35 9.49 -28.17 30.28
C PRO A 35 9.07 -26.98 31.14
N PHE A 36 8.07 -26.22 30.68
CA PHE A 36 7.38 -25.18 31.43
C PHE A 36 5.89 -25.10 31.05
N ARG A 37 5.11 -24.48 31.94
CA ARG A 37 3.71 -24.10 31.73
C ARG A 37 3.49 -22.68 32.26
N LEU A 38 2.99 -21.80 31.41
CA LEU A 38 2.39 -20.51 31.80
C LEU A 38 0.88 -20.60 31.54
N GLY A 39 0.02 -20.27 32.51
CA GLY A 39 -1.43 -20.31 32.30
C GLY A 39 -2.25 -20.44 33.58
N ASN A 40 -3.29 -21.27 33.55
CA ASN A 40 -4.26 -21.46 34.63
C ASN A 40 -4.48 -22.95 34.90
N THR A 41 -4.68 -23.33 36.15
CA THR A 41 -5.16 -24.68 36.53
C THR A 41 -6.43 -24.55 37.37
N PRO A 42 -7.39 -25.50 37.26
CA PRO A 42 -8.66 -25.41 37.99
C PRO A 42 -8.50 -25.41 39.52
N ASP A 43 -7.39 -25.91 40.05
CA ASP A 43 -7.11 -26.03 41.49
C ASP A 43 -6.17 -24.93 42.05
N ARG A 44 -5.36 -24.26 41.22
CA ARG A 44 -4.37 -23.24 41.65
C ARG A 44 -4.51 -21.86 41.01
N GLY A 45 -5.50 -21.66 40.14
CA GLY A 45 -5.62 -20.43 39.37
C GLY A 45 -4.37 -20.22 38.50
N LEU A 46 -3.84 -19.00 38.47
CA LEU A 46 -2.70 -18.62 37.64
C LEU A 46 -1.39 -19.32 38.07
N VAL A 47 -0.66 -19.88 37.11
CA VAL A 47 0.58 -20.64 37.35
C VAL A 47 1.71 -20.27 36.38
N PHE A 48 2.94 -20.36 36.88
CA PHE A 48 4.15 -20.49 36.06
C PHE A 48 5.09 -21.54 36.66
N THR A 49 5.11 -22.72 36.06
CA THR A 49 5.83 -23.90 36.57
C THR A 49 6.75 -24.51 35.52
N LEU A 50 7.76 -25.25 35.97
CA LEU A 50 8.71 -26.03 35.19
C LEU A 50 8.64 -27.51 35.59
N THR A 51 9.08 -28.40 34.69
CA THR A 51 9.21 -29.85 34.97
C THR A 51 10.66 -30.31 34.93
N SER A 52 10.99 -31.37 35.68
CA SER A 52 12.36 -31.87 35.80
C SER A 52 12.88 -32.69 34.61
N ALA A 53 12.00 -33.30 33.81
CA ALA A 53 12.37 -34.14 32.67
C ALA A 53 11.18 -34.38 31.71
N ASP A 54 11.46 -34.92 30.51
CA ASP A 54 10.47 -35.39 29.54
C ASP A 54 9.92 -36.80 29.87
N THR A 55 9.36 -36.96 31.08
CA THR A 55 8.90 -38.24 31.63
C THR A 55 7.58 -38.07 32.37
N ALA A 56 6.69 -39.07 32.33
CA ALA A 56 5.39 -39.00 32.99
C ALA A 56 5.48 -38.54 34.46
N ASP A 57 6.43 -39.10 35.23
CA ASP A 57 6.65 -38.83 36.66
C ASP A 57 7.56 -37.62 36.95
N ALA A 58 7.66 -36.64 36.04
CA ALA A 58 8.53 -35.47 36.24
C ALA A 58 8.06 -34.59 37.42
N THR A 59 9.02 -34.15 38.25
CA THR A 59 8.75 -33.22 39.34
C THR A 59 8.40 -31.85 38.81
N VAL A 60 7.29 -31.26 39.28
CA VAL A 60 6.86 -29.89 38.95
C VAL A 60 7.33 -28.93 40.05
N GLN A 61 7.95 -27.81 39.67
CA GLN A 61 8.34 -26.72 40.58
C GLN A 61 8.09 -25.35 39.94
N GLY A 62 7.91 -24.32 40.74
CA GLY A 62 7.61 -22.96 40.28
C GLY A 62 6.40 -22.36 41.01
N VAL A 63 5.81 -21.31 40.44
CA VAL A 63 4.73 -20.55 41.07
C VAL A 63 3.38 -21.23 40.80
N GLN A 64 2.74 -21.67 41.87
CA GLN A 64 1.30 -21.91 41.96
C GLN A 64 0.75 -20.78 42.83
N SER A 65 -0.05 -19.88 42.27
CA SER A 65 -0.35 -18.60 42.95
C SER A 65 -1.58 -18.63 43.86
N ASP A 66 -2.50 -19.58 43.64
CA ASP A 66 -3.85 -19.59 44.21
C ASP A 66 -4.64 -18.28 43.89
N VAL A 67 -4.22 -17.52 42.87
CA VAL A 67 -4.88 -16.29 42.37
C VAL A 67 -5.78 -16.63 41.18
N GLU A 68 -7.07 -16.31 41.30
CA GLU A 68 -8.04 -16.48 40.21
C GLU A 68 -7.72 -15.57 39.01
N ALA A 69 -7.95 -16.08 37.80
CA ALA A 69 -7.77 -15.32 36.57
C ALA A 69 -8.90 -14.29 36.36
N PRO A 70 -8.59 -13.08 35.87
CA PRO A 70 -9.62 -12.12 35.43
C PRO A 70 -10.47 -12.67 34.28
N VAL A 71 -11.77 -12.38 34.30
CA VAL A 71 -12.77 -12.93 33.35
C VAL A 71 -13.44 -11.79 32.59
N GLY A 72 -13.50 -11.89 31.27
CA GLY A 72 -14.15 -10.91 30.39
C GLY A 72 -13.39 -9.60 30.19
N GLU A 73 -12.28 -9.38 30.90
CA GLU A 73 -11.40 -8.21 30.78
C GLU A 73 -9.97 -8.59 30.35
N TRP A 74 -9.25 -7.63 29.78
CA TRP A 74 -7.85 -7.83 29.36
C TRP A 74 -6.90 -7.79 30.56
N PHE A 75 -6.05 -8.81 30.68
CA PHE A 75 -4.96 -8.85 31.63
C PHE A 75 -3.66 -9.35 31.00
N HIS A 76 -2.53 -8.89 31.53
CA HIS A 76 -1.20 -9.30 31.11
C HIS A 76 -0.62 -10.31 32.10
N LEU A 77 -0.22 -11.48 31.60
CA LEU A 77 0.40 -12.55 32.41
C LEU A 77 1.82 -12.80 31.92
N ALA A 78 2.80 -12.81 32.83
CA ALA A 78 4.20 -13.08 32.48
C ALA A 78 4.87 -14.04 33.48
N GLY A 79 5.55 -15.05 32.94
CA GLY A 79 6.41 -15.99 33.67
C GLY A 79 7.88 -15.76 33.32
N VAL A 80 8.71 -15.48 34.32
CA VAL A 80 10.17 -15.30 34.20
C VAL A 80 10.87 -16.48 34.85
N TYR A 81 11.67 -17.23 34.10
CA TYR A 81 12.58 -18.24 34.63
C TYR A 81 14.03 -17.73 34.55
N ASP A 82 14.69 -17.70 35.70
CA ASP A 82 16.11 -17.42 35.81
C ASP A 82 16.87 -18.68 36.23
N ALA A 83 17.64 -19.23 35.29
CA ALA A 83 18.46 -20.43 35.51
C ALA A 83 19.74 -20.15 36.33
N GLU A 84 20.21 -18.91 36.41
CA GLU A 84 21.35 -18.52 37.26
C GLU A 84 20.89 -18.37 38.71
N ALA A 85 19.79 -17.65 38.95
CA ALA A 85 19.17 -17.51 40.27
C ALA A 85 18.40 -18.76 40.73
N LYS A 86 18.07 -19.68 39.80
CA LYS A 86 17.22 -20.86 40.00
C LYS A 86 15.83 -20.54 40.53
N THR A 87 15.19 -19.53 39.93
CA THR A 87 13.87 -19.03 40.34
C THR A 87 12.91 -18.95 39.16
N ALA A 88 11.64 -19.21 39.45
CA ALA A 88 10.51 -18.92 38.58
C ALA A 88 9.65 -17.84 39.25
N SER A 89 9.31 -16.78 38.53
CA SER A 89 8.51 -15.66 39.02
C SER A 89 7.31 -15.42 38.10
N LEU A 90 6.15 -15.14 38.68
CA LEU A 90 4.89 -14.91 37.96
C LEU A 90 4.38 -13.49 38.24
N TYR A 91 3.94 -12.82 37.18
CA TYR A 91 3.43 -11.46 37.21
C TYR A 91 2.03 -11.39 36.58
N LEU A 92 1.13 -10.66 37.23
CA LEU A 92 -0.20 -10.31 36.73
C LEU A 92 -0.29 -8.79 36.67
N ASN A 93 -0.62 -8.24 35.50
CA ASN A 93 -0.65 -6.80 35.25
C ASN A 93 0.62 -6.06 35.75
N GLY A 94 1.78 -6.71 35.59
CA GLY A 94 3.11 -6.15 35.87
C GLY A 94 3.54 -6.25 37.33
N VAL A 95 2.58 -6.55 38.23
CA VAL A 95 2.84 -6.81 39.64
C VAL A 95 3.24 -8.27 39.80
N GLN A 96 4.33 -8.53 40.50
CA GLN A 96 4.77 -9.88 40.82
C GLN A 96 3.80 -10.51 41.83
N ILE A 97 3.07 -11.55 41.43
CA ILE A 97 2.12 -12.27 42.29
C ILE A 97 2.73 -13.51 42.95
N GLY A 98 3.91 -13.96 42.51
CA GLY A 98 4.65 -15.00 43.20
C GLY A 98 6.07 -15.20 42.68
N THR A 99 6.91 -15.85 43.48
CA THR A 99 8.21 -16.39 43.06
C THR A 99 8.52 -17.66 43.85
N ALA A 100 9.16 -18.63 43.21
CA ALA A 100 9.45 -19.95 43.77
C ALA A 100 10.76 -20.52 43.21
N PRO A 101 11.49 -21.33 44.00
CA PRO A 101 12.73 -21.95 43.54
C PRO A 101 12.47 -23.10 42.56
N VAL A 102 13.41 -23.29 41.63
CA VAL A 102 13.50 -24.47 40.73
C VAL A 102 14.81 -25.18 41.05
N GLY A 103 14.72 -26.24 41.87
CA GLY A 103 15.87 -26.94 42.44
C GLY A 103 16.54 -27.96 41.51
N PHE A 104 15.87 -28.37 40.43
CA PHE A 104 16.40 -29.29 39.42
C PHE A 104 17.01 -28.54 38.21
N PRO A 105 17.92 -29.18 37.44
CA PRO A 105 18.31 -28.66 36.14
C PRO A 105 17.10 -28.66 35.19
N ALA A 106 16.77 -27.52 34.61
CA ALA A 106 15.77 -27.44 33.54
C ALA A 106 16.28 -28.15 32.27
N TRP A 107 15.35 -28.64 31.45
CA TRP A 107 15.65 -29.42 30.24
C TRP A 107 15.05 -28.73 29.00
N ASN A 108 15.64 -28.99 27.83
CA ASN A 108 15.20 -28.37 26.59
C ASN A 108 14.31 -29.27 25.74
N ALA A 109 13.05 -28.90 25.56
CA ALA A 109 12.24 -29.46 24.47
C ALA A 109 12.72 -28.90 23.12
N ALA A 110 12.95 -29.75 22.12
CA ALA A 110 13.42 -29.36 20.78
C ALA A 110 12.30 -29.36 19.72
N THR A 111 11.08 -29.04 20.15
CA THR A 111 9.83 -29.20 19.40
C THR A 111 9.19 -27.84 19.08
N VAL A 112 8.08 -27.86 18.34
CA VAL A 112 7.28 -26.65 18.11
C VAL A 112 6.70 -26.13 19.43
N MET A 113 6.69 -24.80 19.56
CA MET A 113 5.97 -24.12 20.63
C MET A 113 4.50 -23.98 20.23
N THR A 114 3.58 -24.41 21.09
CA THR A 114 2.14 -24.19 20.94
C THR A 114 1.70 -23.04 21.84
N LEU A 115 0.79 -22.21 21.31
CA LEU A 115 0.20 -21.08 22.02
C LEU A 115 -1.31 -21.32 22.19
N GLY A 116 -1.83 -20.98 23.36
CA GLY A 116 -3.27 -21.01 23.64
C GLY A 116 -3.91 -22.40 23.69
N THR A 117 -3.23 -23.40 24.26
CA THR A 117 -3.81 -24.73 24.45
C THR A 117 -4.99 -24.66 25.42
N ASN A 118 -6.15 -25.19 24.98
CA ASN A 118 -7.44 -25.23 25.68
C ASN A 118 -8.09 -23.87 26.03
N ILE A 119 -7.52 -22.72 25.65
CA ILE A 119 -8.05 -21.40 26.03
C ILE A 119 -9.47 -21.17 25.47
N LEU A 120 -10.39 -20.74 26.35
CA LEU A 120 -11.70 -20.19 25.97
C LEU A 120 -11.69 -18.67 26.13
N GLY A 121 -11.41 -17.95 25.04
CA GLY A 121 -11.30 -16.50 25.01
C GLY A 121 -10.19 -16.04 24.07
N ASP A 122 -9.70 -14.82 24.30
CA ASP A 122 -8.67 -14.21 23.46
C ASP A 122 -7.27 -14.34 24.07
N LEU A 123 -6.28 -14.45 23.20
CA LEU A 123 -4.85 -14.37 23.48
C LEU A 123 -4.25 -13.45 22.42
N ASP A 124 -3.51 -12.43 22.85
CA ASP A 124 -2.88 -11.42 22.01
C ASP A 124 -1.47 -11.11 22.52
N GLU A 125 -0.67 -10.42 21.69
CA GLU A 125 0.68 -9.92 21.99
C GLU A 125 1.52 -10.90 22.84
N THR A 126 1.79 -12.09 22.31
CA THR A 126 2.64 -13.07 23.01
C THR A 126 4.13 -12.79 22.78
N TRP A 127 4.86 -12.51 23.85
CA TRP A 127 6.31 -12.32 23.84
C TRP A 127 7.04 -13.50 24.48
N VAL A 128 8.15 -13.91 23.87
CA VAL A 128 9.07 -14.88 24.48
C VAL A 128 10.50 -14.41 24.30
N TYR A 129 11.21 -14.21 25.41
CA TYR A 129 12.59 -13.71 25.45
C TYR A 129 13.55 -14.80 25.95
N GLN A 130 14.70 -14.94 25.30
CA GLN A 130 15.79 -15.79 25.79
C GLN A 130 16.66 -15.07 26.83
N ARG A 131 16.02 -14.49 27.84
CA ARG A 131 16.65 -13.88 29.02
C ARG A 131 15.60 -13.76 30.14
N PRO A 132 16.02 -13.67 31.42
CA PRO A 132 15.10 -13.26 32.46
C PRO A 132 14.84 -11.74 32.30
N LEU A 133 13.58 -11.33 32.35
CA LEU A 133 13.21 -9.92 32.41
C LEU A 133 13.24 -9.43 33.86
N SER A 134 13.66 -8.17 34.05
CA SER A 134 13.53 -7.51 35.36
C SER A 134 12.06 -7.19 35.66
N ALA A 135 11.69 -7.01 36.92
CA ALA A 135 10.34 -6.56 37.27
C ALA A 135 9.97 -5.21 36.61
N ALA A 136 10.97 -4.34 36.38
CA ALA A 136 10.79 -3.07 35.66
C ALA A 136 10.58 -3.29 34.15
N ASP A 137 11.29 -4.24 33.53
CA ASP A 137 11.06 -4.66 32.14
C ASP A 137 9.62 -5.18 31.98
N VAL A 138 9.18 -6.09 32.86
CA VAL A 138 7.83 -6.68 32.85
C VAL A 138 6.74 -5.64 33.09
N THR A 139 6.99 -4.64 33.96
CA THR A 139 6.09 -3.48 34.13
C THR A 139 6.07 -2.62 32.86
N GLY A 140 7.23 -2.44 32.21
CA GLY A 140 7.38 -1.71 30.95
C GLY A 140 6.60 -2.33 29.79
N MET A 141 6.40 -3.65 29.76
CA MET A 141 5.58 -4.34 28.75
C MET A 141 4.11 -3.87 28.78
N ILE A 142 3.63 -3.34 29.91
CA ILE A 142 2.27 -2.81 30.06
C ILE A 142 2.21 -1.31 29.76
N ALA A 143 3.31 -0.61 29.95
CA ALA A 143 3.48 0.74 29.40
C ALA A 143 3.43 0.71 27.86
N SER A 144 3.87 -0.36 27.20
CA SER A 144 3.70 -0.58 25.75
C SER A 144 2.25 -0.85 25.30
N ALA A 145 1.33 -1.13 26.24
CA ALA A 145 -0.10 -1.28 25.96
C ALA A 145 -0.93 -0.02 26.30
N THR A 146 -0.38 0.89 27.13
CA THR A 146 -1.00 2.19 27.47
C THR A 146 -0.37 3.37 26.74
N ALA A 147 0.85 3.23 26.23
CA ALA A 147 1.36 4.00 25.10
C ALA A 147 1.17 3.16 23.83
N THR A 148 0.42 3.68 22.84
CA THR A 148 0.19 3.00 21.55
C THR A 148 1.50 2.72 20.80
N ALA A 149 2.05 1.52 20.99
CA ALA A 149 3.28 1.04 20.37
C ALA A 149 3.08 -0.40 19.83
N THR A 150 2.15 -0.54 18.88
CA THR A 150 1.82 -1.80 18.21
C THR A 150 3.05 -2.45 17.56
N LEU A 151 3.55 -3.54 18.16
CA LEU A 151 4.46 -4.48 17.48
C LEU A 151 3.63 -5.60 16.86
N ALA A 152 3.28 -5.43 15.59
CA ALA A 152 2.43 -6.36 14.86
C ALA A 152 3.07 -7.75 14.68
N ALA A 153 2.22 -8.78 14.68
CA ALA A 153 2.57 -10.16 14.40
C ALA A 153 3.18 -10.38 13.01
N ALA A 154 3.78 -11.55 12.79
CA ALA A 154 4.07 -12.04 11.44
C ALA A 154 2.79 -12.07 10.59
N PRO A 155 2.79 -11.52 9.36
CA PRO A 155 1.55 -11.26 8.64
C PRO A 155 0.85 -12.54 8.18
N THR A 156 -0.44 -12.65 8.48
CA THR A 156 -1.34 -13.60 7.81
C THR A 156 -1.41 -13.29 6.32
N VAL A 157 -1.28 -14.33 5.48
CA VAL A 157 -1.40 -14.20 4.03
C VAL A 157 -2.87 -13.93 3.67
N GLN A 158 -3.20 -12.65 3.50
CA GLN A 158 -4.50 -12.17 3.02
C GLN A 158 -4.73 -12.64 1.58
N LYS A 159 -5.41 -13.78 1.42
CA LYS A 159 -5.63 -14.43 0.10
C LYS A 159 -6.70 -13.76 -0.78
N LYS A 160 -7.26 -12.62 -0.35
CA LYS A 160 -8.22 -11.83 -1.12
C LYS A 160 -8.24 -10.39 -0.59
N ALA A 161 -8.31 -9.41 -1.48
CA ALA A 161 -8.60 -8.03 -1.06
C ALA A 161 -10.02 -7.98 -0.48
N GLY A 162 -10.16 -7.49 0.75
CA GLY A 162 -11.46 -7.08 1.31
C GLY A 162 -11.94 -5.77 0.64
N PRO A 163 -13.24 -5.44 0.76
CA PRO A 163 -13.76 -4.15 0.27
C PRO A 163 -13.03 -2.98 0.92
N ILE A 164 -12.85 -1.89 0.17
CA ILE A 164 -12.32 -0.64 0.72
C ILE A 164 -13.31 -0.12 1.78
N PRO A 165 -12.87 0.23 2.99
CA PRO A 165 -13.74 0.87 3.97
C PRO A 165 -14.19 2.24 3.45
N ALA A 166 -15.50 2.46 3.35
CA ALA A 166 -16.05 3.75 2.95
C ALA A 166 -15.49 4.88 3.84
N ALA A 167 -15.01 5.95 3.20
CA ALA A 167 -14.27 7.02 3.88
C ALA A 167 -15.10 7.69 4.99
N THR A 168 -14.73 7.44 6.24
CA THR A 168 -15.38 8.07 7.40
C THR A 168 -14.92 9.50 7.60
N GLN A 169 -15.78 10.41 7.13
CA GLN A 169 -15.97 11.79 7.58
C GLN A 169 -14.98 12.86 7.08
N ALA A 170 -15.51 14.07 6.92
CA ALA A 170 -14.88 15.21 6.25
C ALA A 170 -14.02 16.06 7.20
N GLY A 171 -13.01 16.74 6.65
CA GLY A 171 -12.34 17.83 7.36
C GLY A 171 -10.80 17.85 7.37
N GLY A 172 -10.13 17.22 6.40
CA GLY A 172 -8.68 17.33 6.27
C GLY A 172 -8.14 16.54 5.09
N PHE A 173 -7.10 17.06 4.44
CA PHE A 173 -6.33 16.30 3.48
C PHE A 173 -5.46 15.28 4.25
N ASP A 174 -5.73 13.98 4.06
CA ASP A 174 -4.91 12.90 4.58
C ASP A 174 -3.90 12.44 3.53
N TYR A 175 -2.62 12.64 3.85
CA TYR A 175 -1.47 12.20 3.07
C TYR A 175 -1.38 10.67 2.91
N GLN A 176 -1.99 9.91 3.83
CA GLN A 176 -1.89 8.45 3.92
C GLN A 176 -0.44 7.92 4.00
N HIS A 177 0.50 8.72 4.52
CA HIS A 177 1.93 8.39 4.63
C HIS A 177 2.16 7.11 5.47
N PRO A 178 2.65 6.01 4.88
CA PRO A 178 2.94 4.79 5.62
C PRO A 178 4.19 4.96 6.47
N LYS A 179 4.20 4.40 7.69
CA LYS A 179 5.44 4.28 8.46
C LYS A 179 6.30 3.11 7.94
N LEU A 180 7.56 3.01 8.35
CA LEU A 180 8.44 1.86 8.04
C LEU A 180 7.76 0.54 8.44
N GLU A 181 7.08 0.53 9.59
CA GLU A 181 6.36 -0.61 10.14
C GLU A 181 5.18 -1.03 9.23
N ASN A 182 4.45 -0.06 8.67
CA ASN A 182 3.37 -0.32 7.71
C ASN A 182 3.91 -0.95 6.42
N CYS A 183 5.12 -0.55 5.99
CA CYS A 183 5.78 -1.16 4.84
C CYS A 183 6.15 -2.63 5.11
N ILE A 184 6.78 -2.91 6.25
CA ILE A 184 7.21 -4.26 6.66
C ILE A 184 6.01 -5.23 6.74
N ALA A 185 4.90 -4.78 7.34
CA ALA A 185 3.70 -5.60 7.56
C ALA A 185 2.88 -5.94 6.29
N SER A 186 3.24 -5.37 5.12
CA SER A 186 2.56 -5.63 3.85
C SER A 186 2.50 -7.14 3.51
N PRO A 187 1.35 -7.71 3.13
CA PRO A 187 1.27 -9.13 2.80
C PRO A 187 2.10 -9.45 1.54
N GLY A 188 2.72 -10.64 1.53
CA GLY A 188 3.43 -11.16 0.36
C GLY A 188 2.47 -11.62 -0.74
N GLU A 189 2.79 -11.33 -2.00
CA GLU A 189 1.94 -11.67 -3.14
C GLU A 189 2.10 -13.12 -3.61
N THR A 190 3.24 -13.74 -3.32
CA THR A 190 3.59 -15.07 -3.85
C THR A 190 3.70 -16.16 -2.78
N GLY A 191 3.91 -15.78 -1.52
CA GLY A 191 4.15 -16.73 -0.43
C GLY A 191 5.58 -17.29 -0.39
N TYR A 192 6.50 -16.77 -1.22
CA TYR A 192 7.90 -17.18 -1.25
C TYR A 192 8.81 -16.06 -0.75
N ALA A 193 9.46 -16.29 0.41
CA ALA A 193 10.28 -15.30 1.11
C ALA A 193 11.51 -14.79 0.31
N GLU A 194 11.99 -15.55 -0.67
CA GLU A 194 13.11 -15.15 -1.54
C GLU A 194 12.71 -14.14 -2.64
N TYR A 195 11.41 -14.01 -2.91
CA TYR A 195 10.86 -13.24 -4.04
C TYR A 195 9.83 -12.17 -3.66
N ASP A 196 9.35 -12.14 -2.42
CA ASP A 196 8.39 -11.18 -1.88
C ASP A 196 9.05 -9.81 -1.58
N ALA A 197 9.54 -9.16 -2.64
CA ALA A 197 9.93 -7.76 -2.62
C ALA A 197 8.69 -6.88 -2.87
N ARG A 198 8.29 -6.08 -1.86
CA ARG A 198 6.95 -5.49 -1.76
C ARG A 198 6.99 -3.98 -2.00
N ILE A 199 6.65 -3.48 -3.19
CA ILE A 199 6.38 -2.04 -3.37
C ILE A 199 4.90 -1.75 -3.13
N GLN A 200 4.56 -0.84 -2.20
CA GLN A 200 3.26 -0.14 -2.21
C GLN A 200 3.44 1.29 -2.75
N GLU A 201 2.54 1.70 -3.64
CA GLU A 201 2.50 3.05 -4.19
C GLU A 201 1.22 3.76 -3.72
N ARG A 202 1.39 4.91 -3.06
CA ARG A 202 0.35 5.87 -2.70
C ARG A 202 0.66 7.22 -3.37
N PRO A 203 -0.33 8.09 -3.63
CA PRO A 203 -0.11 9.33 -4.37
C PRO A 203 1.01 10.23 -3.84
N TYR A 204 1.27 10.19 -2.53
CA TYR A 204 2.33 10.94 -1.85
C TYR A 204 3.40 10.05 -1.22
N SER A 205 3.42 8.74 -1.54
CA SER A 205 4.36 7.82 -0.91
C SER A 205 4.72 6.61 -1.78
N SER A 206 5.97 6.20 -1.70
CA SER A 206 6.43 4.89 -2.17
C SER A 206 7.01 4.17 -0.97
N CYS A 207 6.71 2.88 -0.77
CA CYS A 207 7.41 2.08 0.21
C CYS A 207 7.86 0.74 -0.38
N TRP A 208 9.01 0.24 0.05
CA TRP A 208 9.56 -1.05 -0.36
C TRP A 208 10.14 -1.81 0.83
N SER A 209 9.92 -3.13 0.88
CA SER A 209 10.59 -4.02 1.82
C SER A 209 10.92 -5.36 1.15
N ALA A 210 12.11 -5.91 1.43
CA ALA A 210 12.50 -7.27 1.07
C ALA A 210 13.54 -7.85 2.03
N TYR A 211 13.56 -9.18 2.18
CA TYR A 211 14.77 -9.87 2.63
C TYR A 211 15.73 -10.03 1.47
N LEU A 212 16.99 -9.69 1.71
CA LEU A 212 18.09 -9.86 0.77
C LEU A 212 19.01 -10.97 1.28
N TYR A 213 19.47 -11.77 0.32
CA TYR A 213 20.29 -12.95 0.52
C TYR A 213 21.51 -12.83 -0.40
N ILE A 214 22.68 -12.68 0.20
CA ILE A 214 23.98 -12.71 -0.48
C ILE A 214 24.56 -14.09 -0.20
N GLN A 215 24.86 -14.86 -1.25
CA GLN A 215 25.32 -16.26 -1.21
C GLN A 215 26.54 -16.45 -2.15
N HIS A 216 27.41 -17.44 -1.90
CA HIS A 216 28.63 -17.64 -2.71
C HIS A 216 28.35 -18.34 -4.06
N TYR A 217 27.35 -19.24 -4.09
CA TYR A 217 26.86 -19.93 -5.28
C TYR A 217 25.32 -19.89 -5.30
N VAL A 218 24.73 -19.99 -6.49
CA VAL A 218 23.30 -20.28 -6.67
C VAL A 218 23.18 -21.72 -7.13
N GLU A 219 22.21 -22.46 -6.58
CA GLU A 219 21.80 -23.74 -7.16
C GLU A 219 20.67 -23.48 -8.18
N GLU A 220 20.94 -23.81 -9.44
CA GLU A 220 19.94 -23.82 -10.52
C GLU A 220 19.71 -25.27 -10.95
N GLU A 221 18.59 -25.59 -11.61
CA GLU A 221 18.47 -26.84 -12.37
C GLU A 221 18.97 -26.62 -13.80
N ASP A 222 19.71 -27.59 -14.34
CA ASP A 222 20.02 -27.65 -15.77
C ASP A 222 18.79 -28.09 -16.59
N ASP A 223 18.88 -28.06 -17.92
CA ASP A 223 17.80 -28.46 -18.83
C ASP A 223 17.36 -29.93 -18.67
N ASN A 224 18.09 -30.73 -17.88
CA ASN A 224 17.79 -32.13 -17.56
C ASN A 224 17.28 -32.31 -16.11
N GLY A 225 17.09 -31.24 -15.33
CA GLY A 225 16.63 -31.29 -13.94
C GLY A 225 17.73 -31.59 -12.90
N ASN A 226 19.01 -31.47 -13.25
CA ASN A 226 20.10 -31.66 -12.28
C ASN A 226 20.44 -30.34 -11.58
N ARG A 227 20.55 -30.34 -10.25
CA ARG A 227 21.02 -29.18 -9.47
C ARG A 227 22.49 -28.87 -9.77
N ILE A 228 22.74 -27.80 -10.51
CA ILE A 228 24.05 -27.26 -10.84
C ILE A 228 24.39 -26.04 -9.98
N LYS A 229 25.64 -25.98 -9.48
CA LYS A 229 26.15 -24.82 -8.72
C LYS A 229 26.80 -23.82 -9.67
N LYS A 230 26.07 -22.76 -10.03
CA LYS A 230 26.66 -21.60 -10.70
C LYS A 230 27.22 -20.65 -9.66
N ARG A 231 28.35 -19.98 -9.96
CA ARG A 231 28.78 -18.85 -9.13
C ARG A 231 27.66 -17.83 -9.10
N ALA A 232 27.24 -17.44 -7.91
CA ALA A 232 26.53 -16.19 -7.73
C ALA A 232 27.43 -15.02 -8.17
N PHE A 233 26.92 -13.80 -8.14
CA PHE A 233 27.67 -12.54 -8.34
C PHE A 233 29.13 -12.64 -7.83
N LYS A 234 30.10 -11.98 -8.50
CA LYS A 234 31.55 -12.06 -8.19
C LYS A 234 31.89 -11.64 -6.73
N LEU A 235 31.63 -12.51 -5.78
CA LEU A 235 31.52 -12.19 -4.34
C LEU A 235 32.72 -12.65 -3.50
N GLY A 236 33.76 -13.22 -4.11
CA GLY A 236 34.87 -13.84 -3.37
C GLY A 236 35.55 -12.92 -2.35
N SER A 237 35.65 -11.60 -2.64
CA SER A 237 36.17 -10.61 -1.69
C SER A 237 35.21 -10.28 -0.56
N VAL A 238 33.90 -10.19 -0.84
CA VAL A 238 32.85 -10.00 0.18
C VAL A 238 32.77 -11.22 1.10
N TRP A 239 32.83 -12.44 0.56
CA TRP A 239 32.89 -13.68 1.34
C TRP A 239 34.16 -13.80 2.17
N ALA A 240 35.32 -13.38 1.66
CA ALA A 240 36.55 -13.35 2.43
C ALA A 240 36.50 -12.33 3.58
N ALA A 241 35.94 -11.14 3.34
CA ALA A 241 35.71 -10.14 4.39
C ALA A 241 34.73 -10.64 5.45
N LEU A 242 33.70 -11.39 5.06
CA LEU A 242 32.72 -11.99 5.95
C LEU A 242 33.27 -13.20 6.73
N ALA A 243 34.11 -14.03 6.10
CA ALA A 243 34.84 -15.07 6.83
C ALA A 243 35.76 -14.44 7.90
N LYS A 244 36.39 -13.29 7.59
CA LYS A 244 37.17 -12.52 8.55
C LYS A 244 36.30 -11.89 9.65
N SER A 245 35.10 -11.41 9.35
CA SER A 245 34.18 -10.82 10.35
C SER A 245 33.69 -11.81 11.41
N VAL A 246 33.59 -13.09 11.03
CA VAL A 246 33.12 -14.18 11.90
C VAL A 246 34.28 -14.98 12.51
N ALA A 247 35.51 -14.87 11.99
CA ALA A 247 36.69 -15.58 12.53
C ALA A 247 36.91 -15.31 14.03
N ASP A 248 36.69 -14.08 14.48
CA ASP A 248 36.78 -13.67 15.89
C ASP A 248 35.63 -14.21 16.77
N ALA A 249 34.60 -14.79 16.17
CA ALA A 249 33.41 -15.34 16.84
C ALA A 249 33.43 -16.88 17.00
N ALA A 250 34.55 -17.54 16.68
CA ALA A 250 34.75 -19.01 16.75
C ALA A 250 33.80 -19.87 15.89
N ILE A 251 33.07 -19.27 14.93
CA ILE A 251 32.11 -19.95 14.06
C ILE A 251 32.66 -20.01 12.63
N ALA A 252 32.75 -21.21 12.04
CA ALA A 252 33.22 -21.37 10.66
C ALA A 252 32.09 -21.07 9.65
N VAL A 253 32.34 -20.11 8.76
CA VAL A 253 31.50 -19.82 7.60
C VAL A 253 31.78 -20.83 6.48
N GLN A 254 30.73 -21.40 5.90
CA GLN A 254 30.77 -22.42 4.85
C GLN A 254 30.39 -21.84 3.48
N ASN A 255 30.66 -22.57 2.39
CA ASN A 255 30.41 -22.10 1.02
C ASN A 255 28.92 -22.03 0.63
N ASP A 256 28.06 -22.67 1.42
CA ASP A 256 26.60 -22.69 1.31
C ASP A 256 25.90 -21.87 2.41
N ASP A 257 26.67 -21.20 3.27
CA ASP A 257 26.12 -20.16 4.14
C ASP A 257 25.72 -18.92 3.33
N THR A 258 24.76 -18.17 3.86
CA THR A 258 24.19 -16.98 3.21
C THR A 258 24.12 -15.82 4.20
N LEU A 259 24.59 -14.63 3.80
CA LEU A 259 24.34 -13.40 4.52
C LEU A 259 22.92 -12.94 4.20
N ARG A 260 22.05 -12.95 5.22
CA ARG A 260 20.69 -12.46 5.15
C ARG A 260 20.57 -11.16 5.93
N PHE A 261 19.81 -10.20 5.39
CA PHE A 261 19.30 -9.04 6.11
C PHE A 261 17.99 -8.59 5.46
N ARG A 262 17.20 -7.77 6.14
CA ARG A 262 16.05 -7.08 5.54
C ARG A 262 16.44 -5.64 5.24
N ALA A 263 16.00 -5.17 4.08
CA ALA A 263 16.09 -3.77 3.68
C ALA A 263 14.67 -3.24 3.46
N THR A 264 14.37 -2.11 4.09
CA THR A 264 13.09 -1.41 3.99
C THR A 264 13.35 0.07 3.69
N TRP A 265 12.51 0.69 2.87
CA TRP A 265 12.45 2.15 2.79
C TRP A 265 11.03 2.66 2.54
N VAL A 266 10.79 3.90 2.92
CA VAL A 266 9.60 4.69 2.60
C VAL A 266 10.02 6.06 2.13
N ALA A 267 9.62 6.48 0.95
CA ALA A 267 9.73 7.84 0.45
C ALA A 267 8.38 8.56 0.57
N HIS A 268 8.39 9.77 1.11
CA HIS A 268 7.24 10.67 1.29
C HIS A 268 7.45 11.96 0.53
N SER A 269 6.45 12.41 -0.23
CA SER A 269 6.38 13.77 -0.76
C SER A 269 5.32 14.58 -0.02
N TYR A 270 5.27 15.90 -0.22
CA TYR A 270 4.33 16.76 0.48
C TYR A 270 3.48 17.61 -0.47
N LEU A 271 2.31 18.02 0.01
CA LEU A 271 1.36 18.87 -0.69
C LEU A 271 1.52 20.26 -0.10
N GLY A 272 1.82 21.25 -0.94
CA GLY A 272 2.00 22.62 -0.47
C GLY A 272 0.69 23.30 -0.09
N ASN A 273 0.80 24.17 0.91
CA ASN A 273 -0.27 25.04 1.37
C ASN A 273 -0.56 26.18 0.37
N GLU A 274 -1.44 27.11 0.76
CA GLU A 274 -1.83 28.27 -0.04
C GLU A 274 -0.68 29.27 -0.29
N THR A 275 0.39 29.26 0.52
CA THR A 275 1.54 30.15 0.33
C THR A 275 2.64 29.52 -0.53
N GLY A 276 2.69 28.18 -0.64
CA GLY A 276 3.77 27.44 -1.28
C GLY A 276 5.07 27.40 -0.48
N THR A 277 5.08 27.96 0.74
CA THR A 277 6.25 28.04 1.62
C THR A 277 6.25 26.99 2.74
N GLY A 278 5.23 26.13 2.78
CA GLY A 278 5.08 25.04 3.73
C GLY A 278 4.02 24.04 3.27
N VAL A 279 3.82 22.98 4.04
CA VAL A 279 2.97 21.84 3.65
C VAL A 279 1.58 21.92 4.30
N VAL A 280 0.55 21.35 3.65
CA VAL A 280 -0.82 21.31 4.19
C VAL A 280 -0.82 20.60 5.55
N ASN A 281 -1.50 21.20 6.53
CA ASN A 281 -1.62 20.72 7.92
C ASN A 281 -0.29 20.52 8.70
N GLY A 282 0.87 20.81 8.10
CA GLY A 282 2.16 20.37 8.63
C GLY A 282 2.81 21.37 9.59
N GLY A 283 2.61 21.18 10.89
CA GLY A 283 3.34 21.86 11.97
C GLY A 283 4.83 21.49 12.08
N VAL A 284 5.52 21.28 10.94
CA VAL A 284 6.96 20.97 10.86
C VAL A 284 7.66 22.15 10.20
N THR A 285 8.39 22.95 10.98
CA THR A 285 9.13 24.11 10.48
C THR A 285 10.25 23.68 9.52
N GLY A 286 10.27 24.25 8.31
CA GLY A 286 11.42 24.16 7.39
C GLY A 286 11.31 23.16 6.23
N VAL A 287 10.27 22.33 6.16
CA VAL A 287 10.04 21.43 5.00
C VAL A 287 9.30 22.18 3.89
N LYS A 288 9.86 22.18 2.68
CA LYS A 288 9.25 22.75 1.47
C LYS A 288 8.30 21.74 0.80
N PRO A 289 7.30 22.18 0.02
CA PRO A 289 6.38 21.27 -0.68
C PRO A 289 7.03 20.33 -1.70
N HIS A 290 8.20 20.70 -2.20
CA HIS A 290 8.98 19.95 -3.19
C HIS A 290 10.18 19.20 -2.59
N ASP A 291 10.30 19.20 -1.26
CA ASP A 291 11.15 18.25 -0.56
C ASP A 291 10.47 16.86 -0.54
N MET A 292 11.26 15.81 -0.56
CA MET A 292 10.83 14.44 -0.27
C MET A 292 11.68 13.87 0.87
N LYS A 293 11.05 13.20 1.83
CA LYS A 293 11.78 12.51 2.90
C LYS A 293 11.76 11.01 2.65
N MET A 294 12.95 10.42 2.51
CA MET A 294 13.11 8.99 2.39
C MET A 294 13.69 8.42 3.69
N PHE A 295 12.92 7.57 4.34
CA PHE A 295 13.27 6.86 5.56
C PHE A 295 13.69 5.45 5.18
N THR A 296 14.78 4.95 5.74
CA THR A 296 15.34 3.64 5.39
C THR A 296 15.69 2.87 6.65
N ARG A 297 15.59 1.53 6.59
CA ARG A 297 15.91 0.61 7.68
C ARG A 297 16.62 -0.62 7.13
N LEU A 298 17.81 -0.91 7.65
CA LEU A 298 18.52 -2.16 7.46
C LEU A 298 18.54 -2.94 8.78
N ASP A 299 17.90 -4.10 8.82
CA ASP A 299 17.74 -4.89 10.03
C ASP A 299 17.79 -6.42 9.77
N GLU A 300 17.63 -7.21 10.84
CA GLU A 300 17.61 -8.69 10.80
C GLU A 300 18.84 -9.38 10.16
N PHE A 301 19.98 -8.69 10.16
CA PHE A 301 21.29 -9.22 9.78
C PHE A 301 21.59 -10.56 10.47
N ALA A 302 21.98 -11.57 9.67
CA ALA A 302 22.40 -12.88 10.13
C ALA A 302 23.21 -13.61 9.05
N ILE A 303 24.10 -14.52 9.46
CA ILE A 303 24.55 -15.61 8.60
C ILE A 303 23.61 -16.78 8.85
N VAL A 304 23.00 -17.30 7.79
CA VAL A 304 22.15 -18.48 7.82
C VAL A 304 22.79 -19.66 7.08
N ASP A 305 22.53 -20.88 7.53
CA ASP A 305 22.87 -22.10 6.81
C ASP A 305 21.96 -22.30 5.58
N LYS A 306 22.27 -23.31 4.76
CA LYS A 306 21.46 -23.74 3.61
C LYS A 306 19.99 -24.09 3.92
N ASP A 307 19.63 -24.30 5.18
CA ASP A 307 18.28 -24.60 5.65
C ASP A 307 17.61 -23.35 6.30
N GLY A 308 18.25 -22.19 6.22
CA GLY A 308 17.77 -20.91 6.75
C GLY A 308 18.00 -20.70 8.25
N ARG A 309 18.72 -21.57 8.95
CA ARG A 309 18.98 -21.43 10.40
C ARG A 309 20.11 -20.44 10.66
N VAL A 310 19.92 -19.53 11.61
CA VAL A 310 20.94 -18.55 12.01
C VAL A 310 22.14 -19.25 12.63
N LYS A 311 23.29 -19.21 11.94
CA LYS A 311 24.60 -19.61 12.47
C LYS A 311 25.28 -18.47 13.21
N VAL A 312 25.14 -17.24 12.72
CA VAL A 312 25.76 -16.05 13.32
C VAL A 312 24.74 -14.91 13.36
N PRO A 313 24.36 -14.40 14.54
CA PRO A 313 23.47 -13.24 14.64
C PRO A 313 24.21 -11.95 14.25
N GLY A 314 23.47 -10.97 13.70
CA GLY A 314 24.03 -9.70 13.21
C GLY A 314 24.86 -8.93 14.23
N ASN A 315 24.52 -9.00 15.52
CA ASN A 315 25.27 -8.36 16.59
C ASN A 315 26.69 -8.94 16.79
N LYS A 316 27.05 -10.05 16.15
CA LYS A 316 28.39 -10.64 16.09
C LYS A 316 29.14 -10.36 14.78
N LEU A 317 28.54 -9.69 13.80
CA LEU A 317 29.22 -9.30 12.56
C LEU A 317 30.00 -7.98 12.77
N ARG A 318 31.25 -7.93 12.29
CA ARG A 318 32.20 -6.80 12.45
C ARG A 318 33.20 -6.70 11.30
N GLY A 319 33.56 -5.51 10.85
CA GLY A 319 34.46 -5.31 9.71
C GLY A 319 33.82 -5.56 8.35
N LEU A 320 32.48 -5.53 8.27
CA LEU A 320 31.73 -5.50 7.02
C LEU A 320 30.96 -4.17 6.99
N TYR A 321 31.32 -3.30 6.05
CA TYR A 321 30.80 -1.94 5.97
C TYR A 321 29.77 -1.83 4.85
N LEU A 322 28.66 -1.15 5.16
CA LEU A 322 27.56 -0.90 4.23
C LEU A 322 27.09 0.55 4.39
N ASP A 323 26.80 1.19 3.27
CA ASP A 323 26.12 2.48 3.14
C ASP A 323 24.83 2.32 2.32
N MET A 324 23.87 3.19 2.61
CA MET A 324 22.69 3.40 1.80
C MET A 324 22.97 4.54 0.82
N LEU A 325 22.94 4.22 -0.47
CA LEU A 325 23.09 5.19 -1.54
C LEU A 325 21.71 5.47 -2.15
N VAL A 326 21.43 6.74 -2.37
CA VAL A 326 20.30 7.20 -3.17
C VAL A 326 20.87 8.08 -4.28
N GLU A 327 20.92 7.56 -5.50
CA GLU A 327 21.21 8.38 -6.68
C GLU A 327 19.88 9.01 -7.15
N ALA A 328 19.81 10.33 -7.25
CA ALA A 328 18.68 11.00 -7.91
C ALA A 328 19.07 11.43 -9.33
N ASP A 329 18.08 11.45 -10.21
CA ASP A 329 18.22 11.80 -11.62
C ASP A 329 16.98 12.59 -12.08
N ALA A 330 17.20 13.76 -12.67
CA ALA A 330 16.17 14.65 -13.17
C ALA A 330 16.01 14.47 -14.69
N LYS A 331 14.78 14.20 -15.14
CA LYS A 331 14.51 13.94 -16.58
C LYS A 331 14.13 15.16 -17.41
N ASP A 332 13.96 16.31 -16.76
CA ASP A 332 13.52 17.59 -17.32
C ASP A 332 14.50 18.70 -16.88
N GLU A 333 14.23 19.98 -17.15
CA GLU A 333 15.11 21.12 -16.82
C GLU A 333 15.28 21.44 -15.30
N GLY A 334 15.07 20.45 -14.43
CA GLY A 334 15.25 20.58 -12.98
C GLY A 334 16.48 19.85 -12.45
N ASP A 335 16.67 19.91 -11.13
CA ASP A 335 17.70 19.15 -10.41
C ASP A 335 17.07 18.46 -9.19
N CYS A 336 17.73 17.44 -8.66
CA CYS A 336 17.26 16.64 -7.54
C CYS A 336 18.43 16.28 -6.62
N ASP A 337 18.74 17.13 -5.65
CA ASP A 337 19.79 16.87 -4.65
C ASP A 337 19.28 15.86 -3.62
N THR A 338 20.08 14.85 -3.26
CA THR A 338 19.75 13.85 -2.21
C THR A 338 20.36 14.20 -0.85
N GLY A 339 21.24 15.20 -0.81
CA GLY A 339 22.16 15.44 0.29
C GLY A 339 23.32 14.43 0.31
N ASP A 340 24.25 14.61 1.24
CA ASP A 340 25.38 13.69 1.43
C ASP A 340 24.90 12.43 2.19
N PRO A 341 24.94 11.22 1.59
CA PRO A 341 24.65 9.98 2.30
C PRO A 341 25.67 9.74 3.41
N GLY A 342 25.24 9.17 4.54
CA GLY A 342 26.17 8.77 5.58
C GLY A 342 27.21 7.78 5.04
N GLY A 343 28.49 8.09 5.24
CA GLY A 343 29.58 7.21 4.78
C GLY A 343 29.51 5.80 5.39
N PRO A 344 30.21 4.81 4.81
CA PRO A 344 30.03 3.39 5.12
C PRO A 344 30.06 3.05 6.62
N ARG A 345 28.99 2.42 7.10
CA ARG A 345 28.79 2.02 8.50
C ARG A 345 28.95 0.51 8.64
N ASP A 346 29.67 0.07 9.66
CA ASP A 346 29.79 -1.36 9.98
C ASP A 346 28.42 -1.99 10.33
N VAL A 347 28.20 -3.27 10.01
CA VAL A 347 26.96 -4.00 10.38
C VAL A 347 26.60 -3.83 11.86
N SER A 348 27.58 -3.76 12.76
CA SER A 348 27.30 -3.54 14.19
C SER A 348 26.66 -2.19 14.50
N GLY A 349 27.01 -1.16 13.74
CA GLY A 349 26.36 0.14 13.78
C GLY A 349 24.91 0.05 13.32
N TRP A 350 24.65 -0.68 12.23
CA TRP A 350 23.29 -0.95 11.73
C TRP A 350 22.43 -1.76 12.71
N VAL A 351 23.02 -2.71 13.43
CA VAL A 351 22.30 -3.48 14.48
C VAL A 351 21.98 -2.61 15.71
N THR A 352 22.74 -1.54 15.96
CA THR A 352 22.53 -0.62 17.09
C THR A 352 21.60 0.55 16.72
N ASN A 353 21.72 1.03 15.48
CA ASN A 353 20.84 2.02 14.86
C ASN A 353 20.61 1.60 13.41
N SER A 354 19.43 1.03 13.16
CA SER A 354 19.03 0.44 11.89
C SER A 354 18.64 1.45 10.83
N ASP A 355 18.46 2.72 11.21
CA ASP A 355 17.72 3.68 10.40
C ASP A 355 18.64 4.78 9.84
N GLU A 356 18.31 5.22 8.62
CA GLU A 356 18.95 6.33 7.93
C GLU A 356 17.93 7.09 7.08
N ASN A 357 18.05 8.42 7.03
CA ASN A 357 17.05 9.31 6.44
C ASN A 357 17.69 10.28 5.46
N PHE A 358 17.07 10.42 4.29
CA PHE A 358 17.47 11.32 3.22
C PHE A 358 16.43 12.42 3.02
N LEU A 359 16.88 13.64 2.74
CA LEU A 359 16.04 14.76 2.34
C LEU A 359 16.36 15.07 0.88
N ILE A 360 15.52 14.57 -0.03
CA ILE A 360 15.69 14.79 -1.46
C ILE A 360 15.01 16.11 -1.81
N GLN A 361 15.75 17.07 -2.34
CA GLN A 361 15.28 18.42 -2.66
C GLN A 361 15.19 18.57 -4.18
N ALA A 362 13.95 18.68 -4.70
CA ALA A 362 13.74 18.95 -6.11
C ALA A 362 13.84 20.45 -6.40
N GLU A 363 14.62 20.84 -7.40
CA GLU A 363 14.62 22.19 -7.97
C GLU A 363 13.96 22.18 -9.35
N GLY A 364 13.41 23.32 -9.76
CA GLY A 364 12.65 23.43 -11.01
C GLY A 364 12.03 24.80 -11.26
N SER A 365 11.52 24.95 -12.49
CA SER A 365 10.90 26.19 -12.99
C SER A 365 9.37 26.15 -12.91
N PRO A 366 8.68 27.28 -12.65
CA PRO A 366 7.21 27.38 -12.78
C PRO A 366 6.62 26.93 -14.12
N THR A 367 7.42 26.89 -15.18
CA THR A 367 6.99 26.51 -16.54
C THR A 367 7.03 25.00 -16.81
N HIS A 368 7.80 24.24 -16.03
CA HIS A 368 8.10 22.84 -16.28
C HIS A 368 7.85 21.99 -15.03
N ASN A 369 7.78 20.68 -15.22
CA ASN A 369 7.74 19.73 -14.13
C ASN A 369 9.12 19.08 -14.00
N THR A 370 9.51 18.66 -12.80
CA THR A 370 10.77 17.94 -12.54
C THR A 370 10.43 16.53 -12.11
N ILE A 371 10.87 15.52 -12.85
CA ILE A 371 10.74 14.11 -12.42
C ILE A 371 12.03 13.69 -11.71
N CYS A 372 11.99 13.68 -10.37
CA CYS A 372 13.06 13.11 -9.55
C CYS A 372 12.94 11.60 -9.49
N SER A 373 13.84 10.93 -10.21
CA SER A 373 13.96 9.47 -10.25
C SER A 373 15.05 9.04 -9.26
N PHE A 374 14.71 8.28 -8.22
CA PHE A 374 15.66 7.88 -7.18
C PHE A 374 15.96 6.38 -7.24
N ILE A 375 17.25 6.06 -7.15
CA ILE A 375 17.81 4.70 -7.23
C ILE A 375 18.31 4.33 -5.82
N PRO A 376 17.44 3.79 -4.95
CA PRO A 376 17.87 3.32 -3.66
C PRO A 376 18.68 2.03 -3.84
N GLN A 377 19.89 1.99 -3.30
CA GLN A 377 20.78 0.84 -3.36
C GLN A 377 21.63 0.75 -2.09
N ILE A 378 22.12 -0.45 -1.77
CA ILE A 378 23.15 -0.66 -0.74
C ILE A 378 24.47 -0.87 -1.44
N SER A 379 25.54 -0.20 -1.01
CA SER A 379 26.89 -0.68 -1.33
C SER A 379 27.43 -1.55 -0.19
N LEU A 380 28.13 -2.62 -0.55
CA LEU A 380 28.90 -3.43 0.38
C LEU A 380 30.39 -3.22 0.12
N HIS A 381 31.09 -2.72 1.13
CA HIS A 381 32.51 -2.40 1.08
C HIS A 381 33.34 -3.49 1.75
N ALA A 382 34.24 -4.10 0.98
CA ALA A 382 35.28 -4.99 1.52
C ALA A 382 36.64 -4.30 1.47
N ASN A 383 37.51 -4.55 2.45
CA ASN A 383 38.81 -3.89 2.59
C ASN A 383 39.73 -4.09 1.35
N GLY A 384 39.71 -3.14 0.42
CA GLY A 384 40.61 -3.05 -0.74
C GLY A 384 40.04 -2.19 -1.86
N PRO A 385 40.88 -1.54 -2.70
CA PRO A 385 40.41 -0.66 -3.76
C PRO A 385 39.58 -1.42 -4.80
N GLY A 386 38.40 -0.89 -5.13
CA GLY A 386 37.50 -1.44 -6.16
C GLY A 386 36.56 -2.57 -5.71
N ASN A 387 36.52 -2.93 -4.42
CA ASN A 387 35.59 -3.94 -3.90
C ASN A 387 34.28 -3.32 -3.38
N PHE A 388 33.42 -2.88 -4.30
CA PHE A 388 32.04 -2.47 -4.00
C PHE A 388 31.05 -3.37 -4.74
N MET A 389 30.01 -3.81 -4.04
CA MET A 389 28.82 -4.41 -4.64
C MET A 389 27.62 -3.50 -4.37
N ASN A 390 27.03 -2.96 -5.43
CA ASN A 390 25.76 -2.24 -5.35
C ASN A 390 24.59 -3.21 -5.52
N ILE A 391 23.63 -3.19 -4.60
CA ILE A 391 22.39 -3.95 -4.66
C ILE A 391 21.20 -2.99 -4.72
N PRO A 392 20.54 -2.83 -5.87
CA PRO A 392 19.34 -2.01 -5.99
C PRO A 392 18.19 -2.51 -5.11
N LEU A 393 17.66 -1.61 -4.29
CA LEU A 393 16.60 -1.84 -3.33
C LEU A 393 15.21 -1.57 -3.91
N TYR A 394 14.93 -2.09 -5.10
CA TYR A 394 13.56 -2.02 -5.64
C TYR A 394 13.25 -3.26 -6.47
N SER A 395 11.96 -3.56 -6.54
CA SER A 395 11.43 -4.59 -7.43
C SER A 395 10.09 -4.08 -7.93
N GLN A 396 9.92 -4.08 -9.24
CA GLN A 396 8.83 -3.37 -9.87
C GLN A 396 8.03 -4.29 -10.78
N LYS A 397 6.72 -4.27 -10.56
CA LYS A 397 5.73 -4.64 -11.56
C LYS A 397 5.89 -3.70 -12.75
N VAL A 398 6.31 -4.25 -13.89
CA VAL A 398 6.38 -3.54 -15.16
C VAL A 398 4.98 -3.50 -15.73
N PHE A 399 4.45 -2.30 -15.91
CA PHE A 399 3.15 -2.09 -16.55
C PHE A 399 3.35 -1.44 -17.91
N ASP A 400 2.52 -1.82 -18.89
CA ASP A 400 2.41 -1.04 -20.12
C ASP A 400 1.73 0.31 -19.89
N GLU A 401 1.70 1.16 -20.92
CA GLU A 401 1.12 2.51 -20.84
C GLU A 401 -0.40 2.54 -20.62
N ARG A 402 -1.04 1.36 -20.65
CA ARG A 402 -2.48 1.11 -20.40
C ARG A 402 -2.72 0.48 -19.03
N GLY A 403 -1.68 0.26 -18.23
CA GLY A 403 -1.77 -0.29 -16.88
C GLY A 403 -1.84 -1.82 -16.81
N LYS A 404 -1.60 -2.55 -17.89
CA LYS A 404 -1.52 -4.03 -17.86
C LYS A 404 -0.16 -4.46 -17.30
N LEU A 405 -0.15 -5.39 -16.35
CA LEU A 405 1.07 -6.05 -15.89
C LEU A 405 1.68 -6.88 -17.02
N ILE A 406 2.92 -6.56 -17.41
CA ILE A 406 3.68 -7.27 -18.46
C ILE A 406 4.90 -8.02 -17.92
N GLY A 407 5.30 -7.79 -16.67
CA GLY A 407 6.37 -8.53 -16.01
C GLY A 407 6.68 -8.02 -14.60
N ILE A 408 7.65 -8.63 -13.93
CA ILE A 408 8.21 -8.14 -12.67
C ILE A 408 9.73 -8.16 -12.79
N LEU A 409 10.37 -6.99 -12.70
CA LEU A 409 11.82 -6.89 -12.59
C LEU A 409 12.17 -6.85 -11.10
N ARG A 410 13.06 -7.74 -10.66
CA ARG A 410 13.43 -7.93 -9.25
C ARG A 410 14.86 -7.46 -9.00
N LYS A 411 15.17 -7.03 -7.77
CA LYS A 411 16.53 -6.63 -7.34
C LYS A 411 17.17 -5.57 -8.26
N GLY A 412 16.35 -4.65 -8.79
CA GLY A 412 16.70 -3.65 -9.81
C GLY A 412 17.42 -4.17 -11.05
N SER A 413 17.09 -5.36 -11.55
CA SER A 413 17.56 -5.84 -12.86
C SER A 413 17.06 -4.93 -13.99
N ASP A 414 17.85 -3.93 -14.38
CA ASP A 414 17.50 -2.99 -15.46
C ASP A 414 17.77 -3.61 -16.85
N PRO A 415 16.81 -3.58 -17.80
CA PRO A 415 17.06 -3.96 -19.19
C PRO A 415 17.96 -2.99 -19.99
N GLY A 416 18.43 -1.88 -19.42
CA GLY A 416 19.43 -1.00 -20.06
C GLY A 416 19.59 0.35 -19.36
N GLU A 417 19.87 1.42 -20.10
CA GLU A 417 19.92 2.81 -19.58
C GLU A 417 18.52 3.37 -19.23
N ASN A 418 17.47 2.54 -19.23
CA ASN A 418 16.09 3.00 -19.24
C ASN A 418 15.49 3.10 -17.83
N LYS A 419 15.94 4.11 -17.08
CA LYS A 419 15.43 4.52 -15.76
C LYS A 419 13.94 4.94 -15.75
N ARG A 420 13.08 4.53 -16.69
CA ARG A 420 11.61 4.74 -16.65
C ARG A 420 10.93 4.02 -15.47
N TRP A 421 11.68 3.12 -14.85
CA TRP A 421 11.23 2.02 -14.01
C TRP A 421 11.65 2.09 -12.55
N VAL A 422 12.55 3.02 -12.22
CA VAL A 422 12.96 3.29 -10.84
C VAL A 422 11.85 4.06 -10.11
N PRO A 423 11.77 3.98 -8.77
CA PRO A 423 10.92 4.87 -7.98
C PRO A 423 11.13 6.33 -8.38
N ASN A 424 10.05 7.07 -8.65
CA ASN A 424 10.16 8.46 -9.07
C ASN A 424 8.93 9.28 -8.70
N PHE A 425 9.18 10.53 -8.33
CA PHE A 425 8.15 11.53 -8.05
C PHE A 425 8.25 12.64 -9.10
N ARG A 426 7.09 13.10 -9.57
CA ARG A 426 6.98 14.32 -10.38
C ARG A 426 6.65 15.48 -9.47
N CYS A 427 7.50 16.49 -9.47
CA CYS A 427 7.30 17.76 -8.83
C CYS A 427 6.65 18.74 -9.82
N ASP A 428 5.54 19.34 -9.41
CA ASP A 428 4.77 20.33 -10.18
C ASP A 428 4.88 21.70 -9.48
N TRP A 429 5.25 22.74 -10.22
CA TRP A 429 5.25 24.13 -9.72
C TRP A 429 3.93 24.88 -9.97
N ARG A 430 2.89 24.18 -10.43
CA ARG A 430 1.57 24.79 -10.71
C ARG A 430 0.77 25.03 -9.42
N ILE A 431 -0.10 26.02 -9.47
CA ILE A 431 -1.21 26.17 -8.51
C ILE A 431 -2.31 25.20 -8.95
N PHE A 432 -2.91 24.48 -8.01
CA PHE A 432 -4.10 23.68 -8.26
C PHE A 432 -5.20 24.14 -7.31
N GLY A 433 -6.39 24.44 -7.85
CA GLY A 433 -7.43 25.26 -7.22
C GLY A 433 -7.81 26.40 -8.17
N ASP A 434 -6.79 27.08 -8.71
CA ASP A 434 -6.88 28.12 -9.75
C ASP A 434 -7.87 29.26 -9.42
N ASN A 435 -7.91 29.64 -8.14
CA ASN A 435 -8.84 30.63 -7.59
C ASN A 435 -10.33 30.21 -7.61
N ASP A 436 -10.66 28.92 -7.76
CA ASP A 436 -12.02 28.42 -7.56
C ASP A 436 -12.44 28.61 -6.09
N PRO A 437 -13.53 29.34 -5.78
CA PRO A 437 -13.93 29.63 -4.41
C PRO A 437 -14.37 28.40 -3.60
N ASP A 438 -14.70 27.28 -4.26
CA ASP A 438 -15.09 26.02 -3.62
C ASP A 438 -13.90 25.05 -3.44
N VAL A 439 -12.69 25.36 -3.95
CA VAL A 439 -11.50 24.48 -3.97
C VAL A 439 -10.24 25.22 -3.50
N ALA A 440 -9.62 24.74 -2.41
CA ALA A 440 -8.46 25.40 -1.82
C ALA A 440 -7.21 25.35 -2.73
N ASP A 441 -6.57 26.51 -2.94
CA ASP A 441 -5.33 26.61 -3.70
C ASP A 441 -4.17 25.85 -3.01
N ARG A 442 -3.58 24.90 -3.75
CA ARG A 442 -2.39 24.14 -3.36
C ARG A 442 -1.21 24.59 -4.21
N LYS A 443 -0.21 25.25 -3.63
CA LYS A 443 0.99 25.70 -4.37
C LYS A 443 2.15 24.74 -4.18
N TYR A 444 2.57 24.12 -5.28
CA TYR A 444 3.73 23.22 -5.37
C TYR A 444 3.57 21.87 -4.63
N ALA A 445 4.03 20.78 -5.23
CA ALA A 445 4.10 19.46 -4.59
C ALA A 445 4.94 18.51 -5.44
N CYS A 446 5.42 17.42 -4.85
CA CYS A 446 5.78 16.23 -5.60
C CYS A 446 4.72 15.13 -5.43
N VAL A 447 4.41 14.38 -6.49
CA VAL A 447 3.54 13.20 -6.46
C VAL A 447 4.20 11.99 -7.06
N ASN A 448 3.94 10.83 -6.47
CA ASN A 448 4.42 9.54 -6.93
C ASN A 448 3.79 9.23 -8.30
N THR A 449 4.60 9.14 -9.35
CA THR A 449 4.10 8.93 -10.73
C THR A 449 3.53 7.53 -10.96
N ARG A 450 3.88 6.58 -10.08
CA ARG A 450 3.49 5.17 -10.15
C ARG A 450 2.17 4.91 -9.43
N ALA A 451 1.79 5.80 -8.52
CA ALA A 451 0.52 5.75 -7.81
C ALA A 451 -0.67 5.89 -8.77
N LYS A 452 -1.71 5.08 -8.53
CA LYS A 452 -2.94 5.12 -9.33
C LYS A 452 -3.85 6.22 -8.78
N GLN A 453 -4.03 7.26 -9.59
CA GLN A 453 -4.97 8.34 -9.32
C GLN A 453 -6.38 7.83 -9.66
N VAL A 454 -7.10 7.35 -8.64
CA VAL A 454 -8.46 6.78 -8.80
C VAL A 454 -9.46 7.70 -8.10
N PHE A 455 -10.41 8.25 -8.86
CA PHE A 455 -11.56 8.98 -8.33
C PHE A 455 -12.61 7.97 -7.88
N VAL A 456 -12.75 7.79 -6.57
CA VAL A 456 -13.70 6.85 -5.96
C VAL A 456 -15.02 7.56 -5.68
N MET A 457 -16.12 6.91 -6.08
CA MET A 457 -17.49 7.40 -5.93
C MET A 457 -18.34 6.30 -5.30
N SER A 458 -18.93 6.53 -4.13
CA SER A 458 -19.96 5.66 -3.55
C SER A 458 -21.36 6.23 -3.81
N GLU A 459 -22.41 5.42 -3.69
CA GLU A 459 -23.75 6.00 -3.49
C GLU A 459 -23.89 6.57 -2.08
N SER A 460 -24.68 7.65 -1.94
CA SER A 460 -25.07 8.12 -0.62
C SER A 460 -26.04 7.12 -0.01
N ARG A 461 -26.00 6.97 1.33
CA ARG A 461 -27.08 6.29 2.07
C ARG A 461 -28.41 7.06 2.01
N ASP A 462 -28.35 8.33 1.59
CA ASP A 462 -29.51 9.12 1.23
C ASP A 462 -30.02 8.70 -0.16
N THR A 463 -31.19 8.07 -0.19
CA THR A 463 -31.81 7.50 -1.41
C THR A 463 -32.25 8.54 -2.42
N ASP A 464 -32.33 9.82 -2.03
CA ASP A 464 -32.83 10.90 -2.89
C ASP A 464 -31.71 11.49 -3.80
N TRP A 465 -30.43 11.19 -3.52
CA TRP A 465 -29.26 11.83 -4.16
C TRP A 465 -28.25 10.95 -4.96
N PRO A 466 -28.62 9.88 -5.71
CA PRO A 466 -27.66 8.98 -6.35
C PRO A 466 -27.51 9.11 -7.90
N GLU A 467 -28.11 10.11 -8.56
CA GLU A 467 -28.34 10.05 -10.02
C GLU A 467 -27.05 10.06 -10.85
N VAL A 468 -26.06 10.86 -10.46
CA VAL A 468 -24.75 10.97 -11.17
C VAL A 468 -23.93 9.69 -11.02
N THR A 469 -23.77 9.16 -9.81
CA THR A 469 -23.06 7.89 -9.58
C THR A 469 -23.73 6.74 -10.34
N ARG A 470 -25.07 6.70 -10.40
CA ARG A 470 -25.82 5.71 -11.19
C ARG A 470 -25.66 5.88 -12.69
N HIS A 471 -25.52 7.11 -13.20
CA HIS A 471 -25.19 7.37 -14.61
C HIS A 471 -23.82 6.79 -14.95
N ILE A 472 -22.80 7.12 -14.17
CA ILE A 472 -21.42 6.68 -14.40
C ILE A 472 -21.31 5.16 -14.24
N ARG A 473 -21.93 4.55 -13.22
CA ARG A 473 -21.97 3.09 -13.06
C ARG A 473 -22.65 2.39 -14.25
N ALA A 474 -23.72 2.97 -14.81
CA ALA A 474 -24.36 2.44 -16.02
C ALA A 474 -23.48 2.59 -17.29
N ALA A 475 -22.73 3.68 -17.40
CA ALA A 475 -21.78 3.92 -18.49
C ALA A 475 -20.58 2.94 -18.44
N LEU A 476 -20.06 2.68 -17.24
CA LEU A 476 -18.94 1.77 -16.98
C LEU A 476 -19.33 0.28 -16.97
N ASN A 477 -20.63 -0.04 -17.00
CA ASN A 477 -21.13 -1.42 -17.03
C ASN A 477 -20.72 -2.14 -18.34
N ALA A 478 -20.43 -3.43 -18.26
CA ALA A 478 -20.13 -4.25 -19.43
C ALA A 478 -21.31 -4.38 -20.42
N ASP A 479 -22.56 -4.22 -19.95
CA ASP A 479 -23.78 -4.21 -20.77
C ASP A 479 -24.38 -2.79 -20.92
N ASN A 480 -23.53 -1.81 -21.24
CA ASN A 480 -23.92 -0.40 -21.38
C ASN A 480 -24.64 -0.06 -22.70
N LYS A 481 -25.00 -1.03 -23.56
CA LYS A 481 -25.71 -0.80 -24.85
C LYS A 481 -26.98 0.07 -24.75
N GLY A 482 -27.66 0.06 -23.59
CA GLY A 482 -28.85 0.85 -23.32
C GLY A 482 -28.59 2.33 -22.95
N THR A 483 -27.34 2.75 -22.82
CA THR A 483 -26.99 4.15 -22.51
C THR A 483 -27.09 5.05 -23.74
N PHE A 484 -27.54 6.30 -23.57
CA PHE A 484 -27.70 7.25 -24.68
C PHE A 484 -26.39 8.01 -24.99
N PRO A 485 -26.08 8.34 -26.26
CA PRO A 485 -26.70 7.82 -27.50
C PRO A 485 -26.39 6.32 -27.69
N PRO A 486 -27.27 5.49 -28.26
CA PRO A 486 -26.96 4.09 -28.48
C PRO A 486 -25.87 3.92 -29.55
N LEU A 487 -24.87 3.08 -29.29
CA LEU A 487 -23.82 2.78 -30.27
C LEU A 487 -24.36 1.78 -31.32
N ARG A 488 -24.18 2.06 -32.61
CA ARG A 488 -24.66 1.21 -33.71
C ARG A 488 -23.64 1.09 -34.84
N PRO A 489 -23.59 -0.05 -35.55
CA PRO A 489 -22.77 -0.21 -36.75
C PRO A 489 -23.12 0.80 -37.84
N GLY A 490 -22.11 1.27 -38.59
CA GLY A 490 -22.29 2.13 -39.77
C GLY A 490 -22.69 3.59 -39.49
N HIS A 491 -22.80 4.00 -38.22
CA HIS A 491 -23.15 5.37 -37.87
C HIS A 491 -21.95 6.33 -38.02
N ASP A 492 -22.15 7.49 -38.66
CA ASP A 492 -21.11 8.50 -38.87
C ASP A 492 -20.95 9.44 -37.67
N TRP A 493 -20.21 8.98 -36.68
CA TRP A 493 -19.87 9.74 -35.48
C TRP A 493 -19.02 11.01 -35.72
N THR A 494 -18.59 11.29 -36.95
CA THR A 494 -17.94 12.58 -37.28
C THR A 494 -18.95 13.70 -37.51
N LYS A 495 -20.24 13.36 -37.68
CA LYS A 495 -21.34 14.30 -37.88
C LYS A 495 -22.34 14.21 -36.72
N PRO A 496 -21.99 14.68 -35.51
CA PRO A 496 -22.81 14.53 -34.30
C PRO A 496 -24.15 15.28 -34.35
N SER A 497 -24.36 16.16 -35.33
CA SER A 497 -25.66 16.74 -35.64
C SER A 497 -26.69 15.74 -36.21
N TYR A 498 -26.27 14.51 -36.54
CA TYR A 498 -27.14 13.42 -36.97
C TYR A 498 -27.11 12.28 -35.93
N PRO A 499 -27.73 12.42 -34.75
CA PRO A 499 -27.64 11.42 -33.69
C PRO A 499 -28.38 10.10 -34.06
N PRO A 500 -27.99 8.94 -33.48
CA PRO A 500 -28.73 7.68 -33.66
C PRO A 500 -30.18 7.77 -33.15
N THR A 501 -31.14 7.21 -33.89
CA THR A 501 -32.57 7.24 -33.50
C THR A 501 -32.85 6.67 -32.10
N ARG A 502 -33.85 7.23 -31.43
CA ARG A 502 -34.32 6.85 -30.08
C ARG A 502 -35.03 5.50 -30.05
N LYS A 503 -35.58 5.05 -31.17
CA LYS A 503 -36.22 3.73 -31.33
C LYS A 503 -35.21 2.63 -31.00
N ILE A 504 -35.61 1.64 -30.21
CA ILE A 504 -34.81 0.43 -29.96
C ILE A 504 -34.87 -0.45 -31.21
N LEU A 505 -33.71 -0.83 -31.75
CA LEU A 505 -33.59 -1.59 -32.99
C LEU A 505 -33.05 -3.01 -32.78
N GLY A 506 -32.56 -3.33 -31.58
CA GLY A 506 -31.98 -4.64 -31.23
C GLY A 506 -30.56 -4.86 -31.80
N ASN A 507 -29.98 -3.84 -32.43
CA ASN A 507 -28.63 -3.85 -33.00
C ASN A 507 -27.66 -2.91 -32.26
N GLU A 508 -28.05 -2.43 -31.08
CA GLU A 508 -27.24 -1.61 -30.20
C GLU A 508 -26.03 -2.39 -29.67
N GLN A 509 -24.86 -1.77 -29.73
CA GLN A 509 -23.58 -2.33 -29.30
C GLN A 509 -23.16 -1.79 -27.93
N ASN A 510 -22.42 -2.58 -27.16
CA ASN A 510 -21.74 -2.09 -25.97
C ASN A 510 -20.63 -1.10 -26.37
N LYS A 511 -20.51 -0.02 -25.61
CA LYS A 511 -19.54 1.06 -25.77
C LYS A 511 -18.25 0.76 -25.05
N ALA A 512 -17.14 1.05 -25.70
CA ALA A 512 -15.81 1.02 -25.13
C ALA A 512 -15.50 2.33 -24.38
N ILE A 513 -16.18 2.59 -23.25
CA ILE A 513 -16.02 3.84 -22.50
C ILE A 513 -14.87 3.70 -21.48
N PRO A 514 -13.76 4.46 -21.63
CA PRO A 514 -12.60 4.36 -20.74
C PRO A 514 -12.89 4.86 -19.32
N GLY A 515 -11.96 4.56 -18.41
CA GLY A 515 -11.93 5.04 -17.03
C GLY A 515 -12.24 3.96 -15.98
N ASN A 516 -12.70 2.77 -16.36
CA ASN A 516 -13.13 1.75 -15.39
C ASN A 516 -11.97 1.13 -14.58
N TRP A 517 -11.79 1.55 -13.33
CA TRP A 517 -10.81 0.91 -12.43
C TRP A 517 -11.18 -0.54 -12.06
N GLY A 518 -12.48 -0.88 -12.04
CA GLY A 518 -12.97 -2.21 -11.71
C GLY A 518 -12.81 -3.27 -12.81
N ALA A 519 -12.42 -2.88 -14.03
CA ALA A 519 -12.19 -3.80 -15.14
C ALA A 519 -10.90 -3.47 -15.95
N PRO A 520 -9.73 -3.38 -15.30
CA PRO A 520 -8.51 -2.84 -15.92
C PRO A 520 -7.85 -3.87 -16.86
N GLY A 521 -7.39 -3.43 -18.04
CA GLY A 521 -6.52 -4.26 -18.89
C GLY A 521 -6.54 -3.90 -20.39
N ALA A 522 -5.43 -4.20 -21.09
CA ALA A 522 -5.22 -3.78 -22.48
C ALA A 522 -6.20 -4.37 -23.51
N ASN A 523 -6.89 -5.47 -23.19
CA ASN A 523 -7.91 -6.10 -24.04
C ASN A 523 -9.34 -5.61 -23.72
N ASN A 524 -9.52 -4.82 -22.67
CA ASN A 524 -10.77 -4.14 -22.35
C ASN A 524 -10.57 -2.62 -22.49
N PRO A 525 -10.88 -2.01 -23.64
CA PRO A 525 -10.73 -0.57 -23.81
C PRO A 525 -11.55 0.27 -22.80
N ALA A 526 -12.55 -0.31 -22.13
CA ALA A 526 -13.25 0.37 -21.03
C ALA A 526 -12.39 0.55 -19.76
N GLY A 527 -11.34 -0.25 -19.57
CA GLY A 527 -10.41 -0.16 -18.43
C GLY A 527 -9.20 0.75 -18.65
N ALA A 528 -9.07 1.37 -19.83
CA ALA A 528 -8.00 2.34 -20.09
C ALA A 528 -8.19 3.60 -19.22
N PRO A 529 -7.12 4.26 -18.73
CA PRO A 529 -7.25 5.52 -17.98
C PRO A 529 -7.90 6.62 -18.82
N LEU A 530 -8.60 7.53 -18.16
CA LEU A 530 -8.91 8.87 -18.66
C LEU A 530 -7.68 9.76 -18.59
N THR A 531 -7.59 10.75 -19.46
CA THR A 531 -6.55 11.76 -19.47
C THR A 531 -7.16 13.13 -19.20
N ARG A 532 -6.74 13.87 -18.17
CA ARG A 532 -7.27 15.23 -17.92
C ARG A 532 -6.84 16.15 -19.07
N GLY A 533 -7.81 16.78 -19.72
CA GLY A 533 -7.56 17.78 -20.76
C GLY A 533 -7.32 19.19 -20.20
N PRO A 534 -6.86 20.14 -21.03
CA PRO A 534 -6.73 21.54 -20.63
C PRO A 534 -8.06 22.12 -20.13
N GLU A 535 -7.96 22.73 -18.95
CA GLU A 535 -8.99 23.38 -18.13
C GLU A 535 -10.15 23.97 -18.94
N VAL A 536 -9.86 25.07 -19.65
CA VAL A 536 -10.85 25.90 -20.34
C VAL A 536 -11.18 25.31 -21.71
N VAL A 537 -10.16 24.90 -22.47
CA VAL A 537 -10.31 24.52 -23.88
C VAL A 537 -11.05 23.19 -24.02
N THR A 538 -10.56 22.10 -23.42
CA THR A 538 -11.17 20.78 -23.64
C THR A 538 -12.55 20.68 -22.98
N SER A 539 -12.76 21.31 -21.83
CA SER A 539 -14.08 21.40 -21.18
C SER A 539 -15.10 22.15 -22.04
N ALA A 540 -14.75 23.32 -22.59
CA ALA A 540 -15.65 24.07 -23.47
C ALA A 540 -15.91 23.32 -24.80
N GLU A 541 -14.87 22.72 -25.38
CA GLU A 541 -14.99 21.89 -26.60
C GLU A 541 -15.97 20.72 -26.42
N ASN A 542 -15.86 19.99 -25.31
CA ASN A 542 -16.75 18.88 -25.00
C ASN A 542 -18.17 19.38 -24.69
N ARG A 543 -18.33 20.39 -23.82
CA ARG A 543 -19.66 20.95 -23.47
C ARG A 543 -20.45 21.46 -24.67
N LEU A 544 -19.81 22.04 -25.69
CA LEU A 544 -20.48 22.41 -26.93
C LEU A 544 -21.11 21.20 -27.63
N HIS A 545 -20.44 20.04 -27.62
CA HIS A 545 -20.93 18.79 -28.21
C HIS A 545 -22.19 18.22 -27.51
N PHE A 546 -22.44 18.62 -26.26
CA PHE A 546 -23.56 18.11 -25.48
C PHE A 546 -24.69 19.10 -25.32
N GLN A 547 -24.35 20.40 -25.21
CA GLN A 547 -25.27 21.47 -24.82
C GLN A 547 -25.69 22.37 -25.99
N ARG A 548 -24.93 22.40 -27.09
CA ARG A 548 -25.13 23.33 -28.22
C ARG A 548 -24.68 22.72 -29.56
N ILE A 549 -25.32 21.63 -29.99
CA ILE A 549 -25.24 21.15 -31.38
C ILE A 549 -26.58 21.43 -32.07
N ASP A 550 -26.55 22.09 -33.22
CA ASP A 550 -27.68 22.13 -34.14
C ASP A 550 -27.94 20.70 -34.68
N LEU A 551 -28.98 20.03 -34.17
CA LEU A 551 -29.32 18.66 -34.59
C LEU A 551 -30.30 18.64 -35.78
N HIS A 552 -30.04 17.78 -36.74
CA HIS A 552 -30.93 17.45 -37.86
C HIS A 552 -31.80 16.22 -37.46
N MET A 553 -33.07 16.42 -37.03
CA MET A 553 -34.08 15.42 -36.52
C MET A 553 -35.54 15.20 -37.15
N ASP A 554 -36.03 15.80 -38.24
CA ASP A 554 -37.19 15.39 -39.10
C ASP A 554 -38.57 15.40 -38.44
N GLN A 555 -39.51 14.87 -39.23
CA GLN A 555 -40.95 14.85 -39.08
C GLN A 555 -41.33 13.41 -39.40
N GLY A 556 -41.15 12.57 -38.39
CA GLY A 556 -41.62 11.19 -38.38
C GLY A 556 -42.61 11.01 -37.23
N ALA A 557 -42.84 9.77 -36.82
CA ALA A 557 -43.42 9.53 -35.51
C ALA A 557 -42.49 10.06 -34.40
N ILE A 558 -43.04 10.47 -33.25
CA ILE A 558 -42.30 11.03 -32.10
C ILE A 558 -41.17 10.10 -31.61
N GLU A 559 -41.34 8.80 -31.80
CA GLU A 559 -40.39 7.73 -31.48
C GLU A 559 -39.25 7.59 -32.50
N GLU A 560 -39.45 8.12 -33.72
CA GLU A 560 -38.58 7.91 -34.88
C GLU A 560 -37.74 9.15 -35.22
N ASN A 561 -38.37 10.33 -35.41
CA ASN A 561 -37.77 11.64 -35.73
C ASN A 561 -36.29 11.63 -36.23
N HIS A 562 -36.12 11.60 -37.57
CA HIS A 562 -34.85 11.55 -38.33
C HIS A 562 -34.68 12.74 -39.37
N TRP A 563 -33.63 13.63 -39.27
CA TRP A 563 -33.02 14.60 -40.29
C TRP A 563 -33.34 16.16 -40.52
N LEU A 564 -33.90 16.90 -39.55
CA LEU A 564 -34.68 18.20 -39.54
C LEU A 564 -34.29 19.36 -40.46
N LEU A 565 -35.28 19.75 -41.26
CA LEU A 565 -35.45 21.04 -41.91
C LEU A 565 -36.84 21.65 -41.62
N ALA A 566 -36.88 22.83 -40.98
CA ALA A 566 -38.11 23.65 -40.88
C ALA A 566 -37.87 25.18 -40.83
N ASN A 567 -36.66 25.66 -41.13
CA ASN A 567 -36.39 26.95 -41.79
C ASN A 567 -34.89 27.10 -42.04
N VAL A 568 -34.47 27.24 -43.29
CA VAL A 568 -33.03 27.37 -43.67
C VAL A 568 -32.41 28.69 -43.17
N ASN A 569 -33.23 29.61 -42.64
CA ASN A 569 -32.84 30.97 -42.29
C ASN A 569 -32.58 31.21 -40.78
N LYS A 570 -32.74 30.20 -39.90
CA LYS A 570 -32.37 30.32 -38.47
C LYS A 570 -31.86 28.99 -37.89
N PRO A 571 -30.61 28.91 -37.39
CA PRO A 571 -30.14 27.75 -36.62
C PRO A 571 -30.88 27.67 -35.28
N TYR A 572 -31.34 26.47 -34.93
CA TYR A 572 -31.98 26.18 -33.65
C TYR A 572 -31.00 25.39 -32.78
N ASN A 573 -30.32 26.09 -31.86
CA ASN A 573 -29.46 25.44 -30.86
C ASN A 573 -30.31 24.46 -30.02
N ILE A 574 -30.21 23.17 -30.31
CA ILE A 574 -30.73 22.09 -29.47
C ILE A 574 -29.57 21.31 -28.86
N ASN A 575 -29.85 20.23 -28.12
CA ASN A 575 -28.80 19.47 -27.46
C ASN A 575 -29.13 17.97 -27.36
N THR A 576 -28.10 17.15 -27.22
CA THR A 576 -28.20 15.69 -27.34
C THR A 576 -28.99 15.08 -26.17
N CYS A 577 -28.86 15.62 -24.95
CA CYS A 577 -29.71 15.26 -23.82
C CYS A 577 -31.20 15.53 -24.08
N LYS A 578 -31.54 16.71 -24.65
CA LYS A 578 -32.92 17.09 -25.00
C LYS A 578 -33.52 16.17 -26.06
N TYR A 579 -32.71 15.64 -26.98
CA TYR A 579 -33.16 14.65 -27.94
C TYR A 579 -33.54 13.34 -27.24
N TYR A 580 -32.62 12.71 -26.50
CA TYR A 580 -32.88 11.41 -25.89
C TYR A 580 -33.90 11.47 -24.74
N GLU A 581 -33.82 12.47 -23.87
CA GLU A 581 -34.71 12.68 -22.72
C GLU A 581 -35.78 13.76 -22.97
N ARG A 582 -36.39 13.76 -24.16
CA ARG A 582 -37.42 14.74 -24.60
C ARG A 582 -38.51 15.03 -23.55
N SER A 583 -38.97 14.02 -22.79
CA SER A 583 -40.00 14.15 -21.74
C SER A 583 -39.57 15.01 -20.55
N LYS A 584 -38.26 15.20 -20.34
CA LYS A 584 -37.72 16.08 -19.31
C LYS A 584 -37.75 17.55 -19.72
N TYR A 585 -38.19 17.94 -20.92
CA TYR A 585 -38.12 19.34 -21.40
C TYR A 585 -39.50 19.96 -21.70
N PRO A 586 -39.72 21.26 -21.41
CA PRO A 586 -41.05 21.89 -21.42
C PRO A 586 -41.56 22.23 -22.83
N ASN A 587 -40.68 22.39 -23.81
CA ASN A 587 -41.07 22.51 -25.21
C ASN A 587 -39.98 21.90 -26.11
N PRO A 588 -40.25 20.76 -26.79
CA PRO A 588 -39.25 20.09 -27.59
C PRO A 588 -38.87 20.86 -28.85
N ASP A 589 -39.81 21.61 -29.44
CA ASP A 589 -39.71 22.20 -30.78
C ASP A 589 -39.28 23.69 -30.76
N LYS A 590 -38.83 24.18 -29.60
CA LYS A 590 -38.23 25.51 -29.39
C LYS A 590 -36.72 25.42 -29.12
N PRO A 591 -35.96 26.54 -29.24
CA PRO A 591 -34.53 26.60 -28.87
C PRO A 591 -34.25 26.11 -27.45
N LEU A 592 -32.98 25.95 -27.09
CA LEU A 592 -32.53 25.52 -25.76
C LEU A 592 -33.33 26.18 -24.60
N VAL A 593 -34.18 25.38 -23.94
CA VAL A 593 -34.84 25.71 -22.67
C VAL A 593 -34.33 24.72 -21.63
N LEU A 594 -34.24 25.14 -20.37
CA LEU A 594 -34.01 24.23 -19.25
C LEU A 594 -35.06 23.10 -19.23
N PRO A 595 -34.76 21.97 -18.57
CA PRO A 595 -35.75 20.93 -18.29
C PRO A 595 -37.02 21.45 -17.59
N TYR A 596 -38.06 20.61 -17.55
CA TYR A 596 -39.41 20.90 -17.04
C TYR A 596 -39.38 21.44 -15.61
N ARG A 597 -38.42 20.95 -14.82
CA ARG A 597 -38.01 21.56 -13.57
C ARG A 597 -36.63 22.19 -13.75
N ARG A 598 -36.44 23.41 -13.21
CA ARG A 598 -35.18 24.18 -13.33
C ARG A 598 -34.02 23.62 -12.49
N ASP A 599 -34.29 22.60 -11.69
CA ASP A 599 -33.34 21.86 -10.89
C ASP A 599 -32.62 20.75 -11.69
N LEU A 600 -32.97 20.45 -12.94
CA LEU A 600 -32.30 19.41 -13.74
C LEU A 600 -31.28 19.96 -14.77
N SER A 601 -30.24 19.17 -15.03
CA SER A 601 -29.10 19.44 -15.92
C SER A 601 -28.76 18.21 -16.78
N CYS A 602 -27.88 18.36 -17.77
CA CYS A 602 -27.32 17.26 -18.56
C CYS A 602 -25.94 16.89 -17.99
N ASP A 603 -25.72 15.61 -17.72
CA ASP A 603 -24.44 15.03 -17.27
C ASP A 603 -23.90 14.05 -18.34
N GLU A 604 -22.57 13.89 -18.34
CA GLU A 604 -21.81 13.34 -19.46
C GLU A 604 -20.60 12.51 -18.98
N TYR A 605 -20.43 11.31 -19.55
CA TYR A 605 -19.29 10.43 -19.26
C TYR A 605 -18.72 9.80 -20.54
N PRO A 606 -17.40 9.87 -20.84
CA PRO A 606 -16.34 10.45 -20.02
C PRO A 606 -16.49 11.95 -19.81
N PHE A 607 -15.94 12.44 -18.69
CA PHE A 607 -16.15 13.80 -18.21
C PHE A 607 -15.76 14.88 -19.22
N ALA A 608 -16.46 16.02 -19.20
CA ALA A 608 -16.19 17.23 -19.98
C ALA A 608 -14.70 17.62 -20.02
N ASN A 609 -14.03 17.51 -18.88
CA ASN A 609 -12.65 17.91 -18.65
C ASN A 609 -11.62 16.80 -19.00
N SER A 610 -12.02 15.71 -19.64
CA SER A 610 -11.14 14.64 -20.13
C SER A 610 -10.87 14.74 -21.63
N MET A 611 -9.72 14.23 -22.08
CA MET A 611 -9.38 14.11 -23.50
C MET A 611 -10.24 13.05 -24.22
N GLU A 612 -10.93 12.20 -23.47
CA GLU A 612 -11.82 11.15 -23.94
C GLU A 612 -13.30 11.55 -23.94
N GLY A 613 -13.64 12.80 -23.56
CA GLY A 613 -15.01 13.33 -23.59
C GLY A 613 -15.67 13.23 -24.98
N ALA A 614 -17.00 13.32 -25.05
CA ALA A 614 -17.77 12.84 -26.21
C ALA A 614 -17.37 13.38 -27.59
N LYS A 615 -16.88 14.62 -27.67
CA LYS A 615 -16.37 15.20 -28.92
C LYS A 615 -15.32 14.29 -29.57
N ARG A 616 -14.58 13.54 -28.77
CA ARG A 616 -13.47 12.66 -29.16
C ARG A 616 -13.81 11.17 -29.02
N ALA A 617 -14.83 10.80 -28.22
CA ALA A 617 -15.23 9.41 -27.94
C ALA A 617 -15.87 8.62 -29.10
N LYS A 618 -16.29 9.30 -30.19
CA LYS A 618 -16.93 8.66 -31.37
C LYS A 618 -18.09 7.71 -31.02
N GLY A 619 -19.00 8.17 -30.17
CA GLY A 619 -20.16 7.39 -29.69
C GLY A 619 -19.91 6.51 -28.46
N ASN A 620 -18.66 6.36 -28.02
CA ASN A 620 -18.30 5.66 -26.78
C ASN A 620 -18.43 6.58 -25.56
N TYR A 621 -19.59 7.19 -25.40
CA TYR A 621 -19.92 8.06 -24.28
C TYR A 621 -21.37 7.87 -23.86
N SER A 622 -21.70 8.27 -22.63
CA SER A 622 -23.03 8.22 -22.04
C SER A 622 -23.50 9.63 -21.67
N LEU A 623 -24.82 9.82 -21.74
CA LEU A 623 -25.54 11.04 -21.38
C LEU A 623 -26.75 10.72 -20.51
N ARG A 624 -27.03 11.59 -19.54
CA ARG A 624 -28.24 11.53 -18.71
C ARG A 624 -28.69 12.91 -18.24
N VAL A 625 -30.00 13.11 -18.10
CA VAL A 625 -30.55 14.25 -17.36
C VAL A 625 -30.62 13.90 -15.88
N VAL A 626 -29.97 14.71 -15.05
CA VAL A 626 -29.79 14.52 -13.61
C VAL A 626 -29.99 15.84 -12.85
N ASP A 627 -30.19 15.79 -11.54
CA ASP A 627 -30.22 16.99 -10.69
C ASP A 627 -28.96 17.88 -10.86
N THR A 628 -29.18 19.18 -10.94
CA THR A 628 -28.18 20.24 -11.19
C THR A 628 -27.30 20.46 -9.97
N THR A 629 -27.84 20.30 -8.77
CA THR A 629 -27.08 20.41 -7.53
C THR A 629 -26.15 19.22 -7.40
N GLN A 630 -26.62 18.00 -7.70
CA GLN A 630 -25.79 16.78 -7.78
C GLN A 630 -24.67 16.95 -8.81
N ASN A 631 -25.00 17.33 -10.05
CA ASN A 631 -24.02 17.50 -11.13
C ASN A 631 -22.96 18.58 -10.76
N ARG A 632 -23.38 19.72 -10.21
CA ARG A 632 -22.47 20.78 -9.73
C ARG A 632 -21.58 20.29 -8.60
N LEU A 633 -22.14 19.67 -7.57
CA LEU A 633 -21.38 19.17 -6.40
C LEU A 633 -20.40 18.08 -6.82
N HIS A 634 -20.80 17.15 -7.68
CA HIS A 634 -19.92 16.16 -8.29
C HIS A 634 -18.78 16.83 -9.06
N GLY A 635 -19.08 17.87 -9.85
CA GLY A 635 -18.09 18.75 -10.47
C GLY A 635 -17.08 19.32 -9.48
N THR A 636 -17.54 19.88 -8.36
CA THR A 636 -16.65 20.35 -7.28
C THR A 636 -15.80 19.23 -6.67
N GLN A 637 -16.33 18.01 -6.52
CA GLN A 637 -15.56 16.88 -5.99
C GLN A 637 -14.47 16.37 -6.95
N ILE A 638 -14.72 16.31 -8.27
CA ILE A 638 -13.66 15.98 -9.23
C ILE A 638 -12.58 17.06 -9.31
N TRP A 639 -12.94 18.35 -9.14
CA TRP A 639 -11.96 19.43 -9.00
C TRP A 639 -11.10 19.31 -7.74
N LYS A 640 -11.70 18.97 -6.60
CA LYS A 640 -10.97 18.66 -5.35
C LYS A 640 -10.03 17.47 -5.55
N PHE A 641 -10.49 16.38 -6.14
CA PHE A 641 -9.64 15.25 -6.51
C PHE A 641 -8.47 15.67 -7.41
N PHE A 642 -8.69 16.51 -8.42
CA PHE A 642 -7.59 17.01 -9.26
C PHE A 642 -6.56 17.84 -8.48
N ALA A 643 -6.99 18.66 -7.52
CA ALA A 643 -6.10 19.46 -6.68
C ALA A 643 -5.36 18.60 -5.64
N ASP A 644 -6.09 17.81 -4.86
CA ASP A 644 -5.58 17.00 -3.76
C ASP A 644 -4.76 15.79 -4.23
N PHE A 645 -4.87 15.35 -5.49
CA PHE A 645 -4.04 14.28 -6.07
C PHE A 645 -3.11 14.73 -7.21
N ARG A 646 -2.99 16.05 -7.45
CA ARG A 646 -2.18 16.66 -8.54
C ARG A 646 -2.41 16.05 -9.93
N VAL A 647 -3.64 15.67 -10.25
CA VAL A 647 -4.03 15.19 -11.59
C VAL A 647 -4.05 16.39 -12.52
N GLY A 648 -2.90 16.79 -13.07
CA GLY A 648 -2.72 17.95 -13.95
C GLY A 648 -3.15 17.68 -15.41
N GLU A 649 -3.01 18.67 -16.28
CA GLU A 649 -3.21 18.49 -17.72
C GLU A 649 -2.29 17.38 -18.27
N GLY A 650 -2.85 16.46 -19.04
CA GLY A 650 -2.14 15.29 -19.56
C GLY A 650 -1.97 14.13 -18.56
N ASN A 651 -2.35 14.30 -17.29
CA ASN A 651 -2.31 13.20 -16.31
C ASN A 651 -3.37 12.14 -16.61
N LYS A 652 -3.00 10.89 -16.32
CA LYS A 652 -3.88 9.72 -16.38
C LYS A 652 -4.55 9.46 -15.05
N PHE A 653 -5.87 9.25 -15.05
CA PHE A 653 -6.65 8.88 -13.87
C PHE A 653 -7.74 7.86 -14.21
N TRP A 654 -8.32 7.22 -13.20
CA TRP A 654 -9.43 6.27 -13.33
C TRP A 654 -10.61 6.69 -12.45
N VAL A 655 -11.74 6.02 -12.65
CA VAL A 655 -12.95 6.13 -11.82
C VAL A 655 -13.29 4.75 -11.25
N LEU A 656 -13.65 4.71 -9.98
CA LEU A 656 -14.21 3.54 -9.32
C LEU A 656 -15.59 3.91 -8.74
N THR A 657 -16.62 3.17 -9.11
CA THR A 657 -17.94 3.27 -8.47
C THR A 657 -18.11 2.13 -7.47
N GLU A 658 -18.27 2.47 -6.20
CA GLU A 658 -18.59 1.54 -5.10
C GLU A 658 -20.09 1.61 -4.80
N ASP A 659 -20.61 0.61 -4.06
CA ASP A 659 -22.03 0.51 -3.67
C ASP A 659 -22.30 1.21 -2.33
#